data_AF-A0A849ZER2-F1
#
_entry.id   AF-A0A849ZER2-F1
#
_cell.length_a   1.000
_cell.length_b   1.000
_cell.length_c   1.000
_cell.angle_alpha   90.00
_cell.angle_beta   90.00
_cell.angle_gamma   90.00
#
_symmetry.space_group_name_H-M   'P 1'
#
loop_
_entity.id
_entity.type
_entity.pdbx_description
1 polymer ?
#
loop_
_entity_poly.entity_id
_entity_poly.type
_entity_poly.pdbx_seq_one_letter_code
_entity_poly.pdbx_strand_id
1 'polypeptide(L)'
;MKTAAFIALVLCCAAVPAQQSDLDTATAQACTATLLGDRDGLRSARAMLERIESHWQSAGLGTTGLADNVATLANVLIHGRTPAFTQAQRRIARSANTPEERALLRALGDSLPWPTITRLRWENRYNRAAGTVNWVIRRAQQLLTGQFQAFFQMGNDVVFAQPRLRRATTRERKIFVLAERLASEAPGTVEALRARDEARTLASKIERARRRDHLRRIRVAQEQGQWETAVALAQGGLTLWPSDDDFERLLRESDHRIGLRTRSWQRSLEVDPVADANLSAEQAGIAAEALRLSLRGRPAQAREALVELARDMPAAPVSDDALLLAAIMEQSMGESASARARLTALSSQDRDSAWIAESLGNSFPFALDHEVEAAMARRRELSRRFVWQGARSVDENLYLASSSAISQGLAAPAALGAFFFIDSAFRGVALAVHNPLGAEAIVDALARLERRQGTLSPELRAMQRDRLRDLGALDRALAVHEELPQPDPGLARRLRSQMARQMLEVARGESNSETQRRMLAHVAETYSGTDAAREALTLMRTSPFPGAHLTAEQVRAEIETLRQAGWPLAPSLTDGRTGNGEIDGVGVTVEPDGTIHYRRRNAEEWEEARAAGGDGARLAAVAAALERQSRAVSALEERERPHVPLEVTGSLGASGIYAVPQLQRFRHVDEDLPLYE
;
A
#
# COMPACT_ATOMS: atom_id res chain seq x y z
N MET A 1 8.87 0.67 35.61
CA MET A 1 9.61 0.51 36.89
C MET A 1 9.91 -0.94 37.22
N LYS A 2 8.96 -1.87 37.13
CA LYS A 2 9.17 -3.29 37.48
C LYS A 2 10.27 -4.01 36.68
N THR A 3 10.46 -3.66 35.41
CA THR A 3 11.47 -4.29 34.52
C THR A 3 12.91 -3.87 34.82
N ALA A 4 13.14 -2.61 35.23
CA ALA A 4 14.48 -2.13 35.58
C ALA A 4 14.95 -2.70 36.93
N ALA A 5 14.02 -2.86 37.88
CA ALA A 5 14.28 -3.54 39.15
C ALA A 5 14.61 -5.02 38.94
N PHE A 6 13.97 -5.68 37.97
CA PHE A 6 14.21 -7.09 37.64
C PHE A 6 15.60 -7.32 37.00
N ILE A 7 16.03 -6.47 36.06
CA ILE A 7 17.36 -6.57 35.43
C ILE A 7 18.47 -6.30 36.46
N ALA A 8 18.26 -5.36 37.38
CA ALA A 8 19.22 -5.10 38.47
C ALA A 8 19.29 -6.25 39.49
N LEU A 9 18.17 -6.92 39.76
CA LEU A 9 18.12 -8.12 40.63
C LEU A 9 18.92 -9.28 40.05
N VAL A 10 18.91 -9.43 38.72
CA VAL A 10 19.68 -10.48 38.00
C VAL A 10 21.18 -10.19 38.03
N LEU A 11 21.58 -8.92 37.97
CA LEU A 11 22.99 -8.51 38.03
C LEU A 11 23.63 -8.70 39.41
N CYS A 12 22.86 -8.59 40.50
CA CYS A 12 23.39 -8.83 41.86
C CYS A 12 23.65 -10.32 42.18
N CYS A 13 23.09 -11.26 41.42
CA CYS A 13 23.10 -12.69 41.77
C CYS A 13 24.19 -13.52 41.08
N ALA A 14 25.12 -12.91 40.33
CA ALA A 14 26.14 -13.64 39.59
C ALA A 14 27.56 -13.42 40.15
N ALA A 15 28.04 -14.44 40.87
CA ALA A 15 29.44 -14.86 41.12
C ALA A 15 30.04 -14.69 42.54
N VAL A 16 30.76 -15.78 42.92
CA VAL A 16 31.85 -15.97 43.92
C VAL A 16 31.51 -16.69 45.25
N PRO A 17 32.25 -17.75 45.64
CA PRO A 17 31.99 -18.54 46.87
C PRO A 17 32.86 -18.17 48.11
N ALA A 18 32.32 -18.55 49.29
CA ALA A 18 32.96 -18.92 50.56
C ALA A 18 33.40 -17.86 51.61
N GLN A 19 33.22 -16.56 51.39
CA GLN A 19 33.17 -15.53 52.48
C GLN A 19 31.79 -14.86 52.53
N GLN A 20 30.78 -15.69 52.27
CA GLN A 20 29.47 -15.34 51.74
C GLN A 20 28.51 -14.71 52.76
N SER A 21 28.63 -14.92 54.08
CA SER A 21 27.57 -14.51 55.01
C SER A 21 27.32 -13.00 55.02
N ASP A 22 28.36 -12.19 55.07
CA ASP A 22 28.22 -10.74 55.24
C ASP A 22 27.92 -10.05 53.90
N LEU A 23 28.52 -10.56 52.81
CA LEU A 23 28.23 -10.09 51.46
C LEU A 23 26.81 -10.47 51.03
N ASP A 24 26.38 -11.71 51.30
CA ASP A 24 25.01 -12.18 51.01
C ASP A 24 24.01 -11.44 51.88
N THR A 25 24.33 -11.17 53.15
CA THR A 25 23.47 -10.38 54.05
C THR A 25 23.32 -8.95 53.54
N ALA A 26 24.42 -8.28 53.17
CA ALA A 26 24.36 -6.92 52.65
C ALA A 26 23.62 -6.85 51.30
N THR A 27 23.81 -7.84 50.43
CA THR A 27 23.13 -7.93 49.12
C THR A 27 21.64 -8.23 49.28
N ALA A 28 21.28 -9.18 50.17
CA ALA A 28 19.90 -9.48 50.51
C ALA A 28 19.19 -8.27 51.12
N GLN A 29 19.84 -7.55 52.04
CA GLN A 29 19.32 -6.30 52.60
C GLN A 29 19.09 -5.24 51.52
N ALA A 30 20.01 -5.10 50.56
CA ALA A 30 19.84 -4.18 49.43
C ALA A 30 18.66 -4.58 48.53
N CYS A 31 18.50 -5.87 48.22
CA CYS A 31 17.37 -6.37 47.43
C CYS A 31 16.03 -6.14 48.15
N THR A 32 15.95 -6.47 49.43
CA THR A 32 14.74 -6.25 50.24
C THR A 32 14.40 -4.78 50.35
N ALA A 33 15.39 -3.92 50.65
CA ALA A 33 15.19 -2.48 50.74
C ALA A 33 14.74 -1.87 49.39
N THR A 34 15.27 -2.36 48.27
CA THR A 34 14.82 -1.97 46.92
C THR A 34 13.35 -2.32 46.69
N LEU A 35 12.94 -3.54 47.04
CA LEU A 35 11.56 -4.01 46.86
C LEU A 35 10.56 -3.23 47.73
N LEU A 36 10.97 -2.84 48.93
CA LEU A 36 10.15 -2.09 49.88
C LEU A 36 10.17 -0.57 49.65
N GLY A 37 11.04 -0.07 48.75
CA GLY A 37 11.23 1.36 48.57
C GLY A 37 11.93 2.05 49.75
N ASP A 38 12.66 1.29 50.57
CA ASP A 38 13.34 1.76 51.79
C ASP A 38 14.73 2.34 51.45
N ARG A 39 14.83 3.68 51.51
CA ARG A 39 16.07 4.39 51.17
C ARG A 39 17.12 4.30 52.28
N ASP A 40 16.71 4.19 53.54
CA ASP A 40 17.64 4.11 54.66
C ASP A 40 18.19 2.68 54.80
N GLY A 41 17.37 1.67 54.49
CA GLY A 41 17.82 0.30 54.27
C GLY A 41 18.89 0.18 53.19
N LEU A 42 18.71 0.84 52.04
CA LEU A 42 19.72 0.85 50.96
C LEU A 42 21.02 1.58 51.35
N ARG A 43 20.94 2.68 52.11
CA ARG A 43 22.14 3.36 52.64
C ARG A 43 22.90 2.46 53.60
N SER A 44 22.19 1.74 54.46
CA SER A 44 22.78 0.82 55.43
C SER A 44 23.46 -0.36 54.74
N ALA A 45 22.79 -0.96 53.75
CA ALA A 45 23.36 -2.04 52.93
C ALA A 45 24.60 -1.58 52.15
N ARG A 46 24.56 -0.38 51.55
CA ARG A 46 25.71 0.22 50.88
C ARG A 46 26.90 0.41 51.84
N ALA A 47 26.67 0.98 53.01
CA ALA A 47 27.74 1.19 54.00
C ALA A 47 28.33 -0.13 54.54
N MET A 48 27.56 -1.22 54.51
CA MET A 48 28.06 -2.56 54.82
C MET A 48 28.96 -3.07 53.68
N LEU A 49 28.53 -2.94 52.42
CA LEU A 49 29.34 -3.31 51.25
C LEU A 49 30.63 -2.50 51.14
N GLU A 50 30.60 -1.18 51.36
CA GLU A 50 31.80 -0.33 51.33
C GLU A 50 32.83 -0.77 52.39
N ARG A 51 32.38 -1.22 53.57
CA ARG A 51 33.26 -1.77 54.61
C ARG A 51 33.89 -3.10 54.20
N ILE A 52 33.10 -3.99 53.60
CA ILE A 52 33.59 -5.28 53.08
C ILE A 52 34.61 -5.05 51.96
N GLU A 53 34.29 -4.20 50.98
CA GLU A 53 35.17 -3.85 49.87
C GLU A 53 36.46 -3.17 50.35
N SER A 54 36.39 -2.28 51.35
CA SER A 54 37.59 -1.64 51.95
C SER A 54 38.49 -2.69 52.63
N HIS A 55 37.91 -3.66 53.33
CA HIS A 55 38.66 -4.76 53.93
C HIS A 55 39.35 -5.61 52.85
N TRP A 56 38.65 -5.92 51.76
CA TRP A 56 39.18 -6.68 50.62
C TRP A 56 40.32 -5.95 49.92
N GLN A 57 40.15 -4.65 49.64
CA GLN A 57 41.21 -3.81 49.09
C GLN A 57 42.46 -3.80 49.97
N SER A 58 42.29 -3.71 51.30
CA SER A 58 43.42 -3.77 52.25
C SER A 58 44.14 -5.13 52.25
N ALA A 59 43.43 -6.20 51.87
CA ALA A 59 43.97 -7.54 51.68
C ALA A 59 44.51 -7.78 50.25
N GLY A 60 44.55 -6.76 49.39
CA GLY A 60 45.02 -6.86 48.00
C GLY A 60 44.02 -7.50 47.03
N LEU A 61 42.78 -7.71 47.47
CA LEU A 61 41.69 -8.17 46.63
C LEU A 61 41.01 -6.98 45.94
N GLY A 62 40.53 -7.16 44.70
CA GLY A 62 39.82 -6.12 43.96
C GLY A 62 38.44 -5.78 44.56
N THR A 63 37.84 -4.68 44.11
CA THR A 63 36.46 -4.30 44.48
C THR A 63 35.43 -5.09 43.71
N THR A 64 34.30 -5.44 44.33
CA THR A 64 33.18 -6.08 43.64
C THR A 64 32.32 -5.09 42.85
N GLY A 65 32.31 -3.80 43.24
CA GLY A 65 31.46 -2.78 42.64
C GLY A 65 30.00 -2.87 43.08
N LEU A 66 29.69 -3.72 44.07
CA LEU A 66 28.34 -3.91 44.57
C LEU A 66 27.87 -2.68 45.37
N ALA A 67 28.77 -1.99 46.07
CA ALA A 67 28.45 -0.74 46.75
C ALA A 67 27.92 0.34 45.78
N ASP A 68 28.53 0.45 44.59
CA ASP A 68 28.11 1.38 43.53
C ASP A 68 26.77 0.97 42.90
N ASN A 69 26.52 -0.34 42.75
CA ASN A 69 25.22 -0.86 42.32
C ASN A 69 24.11 -0.52 43.33
N VAL A 70 24.35 -0.68 44.63
CA VAL A 70 23.39 -0.31 45.68
C VAL A 70 23.18 1.21 45.76
N ALA A 71 24.23 2.00 45.53
CA ALA A 71 24.10 3.45 45.39
C ALA A 71 23.19 3.84 44.20
N THR A 72 23.32 3.13 43.09
CA THR A 72 22.48 3.32 41.90
C THR A 72 21.02 2.96 42.20
N LEU A 73 20.78 1.85 42.89
CA LEU A 73 19.44 1.44 43.36
C LEU A 73 18.82 2.49 44.30
N ALA A 74 19.59 3.03 45.24
CA ALA A 74 19.14 4.07 46.16
C ALA A 74 18.73 5.37 45.45
N ASN A 75 19.39 5.67 44.32
CA ASN A 75 19.04 6.80 43.48
C ASN A 75 17.78 6.54 42.66
N VAL A 76 17.53 5.32 42.18
CA VAL A 76 16.29 4.95 41.47
C VAL A 76 15.05 5.14 42.34
N LEU A 77 15.19 5.07 43.67
CA LEU A 77 14.10 5.36 44.61
C LEU A 77 13.82 6.86 44.85
N ILE A 78 14.66 7.78 44.35
CA ILE A 78 14.33 9.21 44.37
C ILE A 78 13.14 9.42 43.44
N HIS A 79 12.01 9.84 44.01
CA HIS A 79 10.80 10.10 43.25
C HIS A 79 11.01 11.30 42.32
N GLY A 80 10.82 11.05 41.01
CA GLY A 80 11.03 12.04 39.95
C GLY A 80 12.51 12.26 39.61
N ARG A 81 12.79 12.56 38.34
CA ARG A 81 14.13 12.95 37.86
C ARG A 81 14.44 14.41 38.26
N THR A 82 14.42 14.68 39.56
CA THR A 82 14.69 15.98 40.16
C THR A 82 16.15 16.39 39.98
N PRO A 83 16.51 17.68 40.13
CA PRO A 83 17.91 18.12 40.14
C PRO A 83 18.77 17.34 41.16
N ALA A 84 18.17 16.92 42.28
CA ALA A 84 18.80 16.08 43.28
C ALA A 84 19.11 14.66 42.75
N PHE A 85 18.21 14.04 41.98
CA PHE A 85 18.45 12.76 41.30
C PHE A 85 19.59 12.89 40.27
N THR A 86 19.54 13.90 39.40
CA THR A 86 20.59 14.13 38.38
C THR A 86 21.94 14.43 39.03
N GLN A 87 21.99 15.24 40.09
CA GLN A 87 23.21 15.52 40.83
C GLN A 87 23.76 14.27 41.52
N ALA A 88 22.88 13.45 42.12
CA ALA A 88 23.27 12.18 42.73
C ALA A 88 23.81 11.20 41.67
N GLN A 89 23.18 11.09 40.50
CA GLN A 89 23.65 10.24 39.41
C GLN A 89 24.99 10.72 38.82
N ARG A 90 25.17 12.03 38.64
CA ARG A 90 26.46 12.59 38.21
C ARG A 90 27.58 12.36 39.23
N ARG A 91 27.27 12.27 40.53
CA ARG A 91 28.25 11.92 41.57
C ARG A 91 28.67 10.45 41.45
N ILE A 92 27.71 9.52 41.30
CA ILE A 92 28.03 8.09 41.08
C ILE A 92 28.79 7.90 39.76
N ALA A 93 28.39 8.57 38.69
CA ALA A 93 29.12 8.54 37.43
C ALA A 93 30.54 9.12 37.51
N ARG A 94 30.93 9.86 38.57
CA ARG A 94 32.32 10.29 38.76
C ARG A 94 33.15 9.22 39.47
N SER A 95 32.52 8.40 40.31
CA SER A 95 33.18 7.30 41.03
C SER A 95 33.16 5.97 40.30
N ALA A 96 32.34 5.81 39.24
CA ALA A 96 32.23 4.56 38.50
C ALA A 96 33.56 4.14 37.83
N ASN A 97 33.94 2.89 38.08
CA ASN A 97 35.25 2.34 37.74
C ASN A 97 35.45 2.14 36.24
N THR A 98 34.39 1.83 35.48
CA THR A 98 34.47 1.58 34.04
C THR A 98 33.97 2.77 33.19
N PRO A 99 34.52 3.00 31.96
CA PRO A 99 34.04 4.05 31.06
C PRO A 99 32.59 3.85 30.61
N GLU A 100 32.18 2.59 30.45
CA GLU A 100 30.86 2.17 29.97
C GLU A 100 29.77 2.43 31.02
N GLU A 101 30.03 2.08 32.28
CA GLU A 101 29.17 2.41 33.41
C GLU A 101 29.07 3.91 33.63
N ARG A 102 30.20 4.63 33.48
CA ARG A 102 30.24 6.11 33.47
C ARG A 102 29.32 6.70 32.41
N ALA A 103 29.32 6.14 31.19
CA ALA A 103 28.47 6.60 30.10
C ALA A 103 26.99 6.28 30.35
N LEU A 104 26.69 5.08 30.88
CA LEU A 104 25.33 4.64 31.22
C LEU A 104 24.71 5.50 32.33
N LEU A 105 25.45 5.75 33.43
CA LEU A 105 24.97 6.55 34.56
C LEU A 105 24.78 8.03 34.18
N ARG A 106 25.65 8.57 33.31
CA ARG A 106 25.43 9.89 32.70
C ARG A 106 24.19 9.91 31.83
N ALA A 107 23.98 8.90 30.99
CA ALA A 107 22.77 8.78 30.17
C ALA A 107 21.49 8.67 31.02
N LEU A 108 21.55 7.95 32.14
CA LEU A 108 20.44 7.85 33.10
C LEU A 108 20.18 9.16 33.86
N GLY A 109 21.23 9.93 34.19
CA GLY A 109 21.15 11.21 34.88
C GLY A 109 20.77 12.41 33.99
N ASP A 110 21.18 12.40 32.72
CA ASP A 110 21.07 13.52 31.78
C ASP A 110 19.87 13.41 30.81
N SER A 111 19.25 12.24 30.66
CA SER A 111 18.14 12.05 29.72
C SER A 111 16.79 12.51 30.28
N LEU A 112 16.61 13.80 30.61
CA LEU A 112 15.25 14.34 30.54
C LEU A 112 14.68 14.01 29.14
N PRO A 113 13.41 13.66 28.97
CA PRO A 113 12.84 13.36 27.65
C PRO A 113 12.98 14.51 26.63
N TRP A 114 13.38 15.71 27.06
CA TRP A 114 13.40 16.93 26.25
C TRP A 114 14.28 16.87 24.98
N PRO A 115 15.54 16.38 24.98
CA PRO A 115 16.31 16.18 23.75
C PRO A 115 15.64 15.19 22.78
N THR A 116 14.97 14.17 23.32
CA THR A 116 14.20 13.21 22.51
C THR A 116 12.94 13.86 21.92
N ILE A 117 12.21 14.66 22.70
CA ILE A 117 11.05 15.43 22.23
C ILE A 117 11.47 16.39 21.12
N THR A 118 12.56 17.14 21.30
CA THR A 118 13.06 18.09 20.29
C THR A 118 13.54 17.38 19.02
N ARG A 119 14.23 16.24 19.13
CA ARG A 119 14.59 15.40 17.98
C ARG A 119 13.35 14.91 17.23
N LEU A 120 12.37 14.34 17.93
CA LEU A 120 11.12 13.85 17.31
C LEU A 120 10.32 14.98 16.65
N ARG A 121 10.34 16.19 17.21
CA ARG A 121 9.73 17.38 16.59
C ARG A 121 10.42 17.74 15.29
N TRP A 122 11.75 17.77 15.27
CA TRP A 122 12.52 18.03 14.08
C TRP A 122 12.28 16.96 13.01
N GLU A 123 12.37 15.68 13.36
CA GLU A 123 12.08 14.57 12.45
C GLU A 123 10.66 14.63 11.88
N ASN A 124 9.66 14.98 12.70
CA ASN A 124 8.28 15.10 12.26
C ASN A 124 8.08 16.30 11.30
N ARG A 125 8.75 17.43 11.56
CA ARG A 125 8.76 18.59 10.64
C ARG A 125 9.45 18.24 9.33
N TYR A 126 10.62 17.58 9.40
CA TYR A 126 11.35 17.12 8.23
C TYR A 126 10.52 16.13 7.42
N ASN A 127 9.93 15.10 8.03
CA ASN A 127 9.10 14.12 7.31
C ASN A 127 7.86 14.74 6.67
N ARG A 128 7.27 15.78 7.29
CA ARG A 128 6.19 16.56 6.67
C ARG A 128 6.68 17.36 5.47
N ALA A 129 7.79 18.08 5.62
CA ALA A 129 8.40 18.85 4.54
C ALA A 129 8.84 17.95 3.38
N ALA A 130 9.62 16.90 3.67
CA ALA A 130 10.00 15.86 2.72
C ALA A 130 8.77 15.20 2.10
N GLY A 131 7.70 15.01 2.86
CA GLY A 131 6.46 14.48 2.32
C GLY A 131 5.78 15.38 1.32
N THR A 132 5.72 16.69 1.59
CA THR A 132 5.23 17.71 0.67
C THR A 132 6.14 17.80 -0.56
N VAL A 133 7.46 17.83 -0.39
CA VAL A 133 8.43 17.92 -1.49
C VAL A 133 8.35 16.67 -2.39
N ASN A 134 8.33 15.45 -1.84
CA ASN A 134 8.20 14.22 -2.63
C ASN A 134 6.85 14.12 -3.33
N TRP A 135 5.83 14.77 -2.78
CA TRP A 135 4.54 14.89 -3.43
C TRP A 135 4.61 15.89 -4.59
N VAL A 136 5.21 17.08 -4.40
CA VAL A 136 5.43 18.08 -5.47
C VAL A 136 6.30 17.50 -6.60
N ILE A 137 7.40 16.81 -6.29
CA ILE A 137 8.31 16.20 -7.28
C ILE A 137 7.57 15.17 -8.14
N ARG A 138 6.78 14.26 -7.52
CA ARG A 138 5.94 13.31 -8.26
C ARG A 138 4.95 14.00 -9.20
N ARG A 139 4.33 15.11 -8.75
CA ARG A 139 3.36 15.86 -9.54
C ARG A 139 4.01 16.67 -10.67
N ALA A 140 5.18 17.26 -10.44
CA ALA A 140 5.97 17.95 -11.46
C ALA A 140 6.46 16.98 -12.56
N GLN A 141 6.80 15.74 -12.20
CA GLN A 141 7.14 14.72 -13.18
C GLN A 141 5.94 14.27 -14.01
N GLN A 142 4.76 14.15 -13.40
CA GLN A 142 3.50 13.88 -14.13
C GLN A 142 3.23 14.98 -15.19
N LEU A 143 3.51 16.24 -14.87
CA LEU A 143 3.46 17.36 -15.81
C LEU A 143 4.44 17.20 -16.99
N LEU A 144 5.69 16.83 -16.71
CA LEU A 144 6.70 16.60 -17.74
C LEU A 144 6.34 15.42 -18.66
N THR A 145 5.58 14.44 -18.17
CA THR A 145 5.02 13.34 -18.98
C THR A 145 3.72 13.71 -19.71
N GLY A 146 3.38 15.00 -19.80
CA GLY A 146 2.20 15.50 -20.53
C GLY A 146 0.88 15.41 -19.75
N GLN A 147 0.89 15.04 -18.47
CA GLN A 147 -0.31 14.98 -17.63
C GLN A 147 -0.56 16.33 -16.92
N PHE A 148 -0.91 17.36 -17.68
CA PHE A 148 -1.21 18.71 -17.17
C PHE A 148 -2.30 18.75 -16.08
N GLN A 149 -3.13 17.71 -15.99
CA GLN A 149 -4.11 17.49 -14.92
C GLN A 149 -3.49 17.46 -13.50
N ALA A 150 -2.21 17.07 -13.38
CA ALA A 150 -1.49 16.99 -12.10
C ALA A 150 -1.17 18.36 -11.48
N PHE A 151 -1.05 19.43 -12.30
CA PHE A 151 -0.81 20.79 -11.81
C PHE A 151 -2.03 21.37 -11.09
N PHE A 152 -3.22 21.15 -11.64
CA PHE A 152 -4.47 21.63 -11.04
C PHE A 152 -4.91 20.80 -9.84
N GLN A 153 -4.49 19.53 -9.76
CA GLN A 153 -4.62 18.70 -8.54
C GLN A 153 -3.75 19.21 -7.38
N MET A 154 -2.71 19.99 -7.66
CA MET A 154 -1.78 20.49 -6.65
C MET A 154 -2.46 21.43 -5.64
N GLY A 155 -3.37 22.31 -6.10
CA GLY A 155 -4.15 23.18 -5.21
C GLY A 155 -5.12 22.39 -4.31
N ASN A 156 -5.83 21.41 -4.88
CA ASN A 156 -6.78 20.57 -4.16
C ASN A 156 -6.10 19.63 -3.16
N ASP A 157 -5.05 18.93 -3.57
CA ASP A 157 -4.30 18.03 -2.70
C ASP A 157 -3.70 18.77 -1.50
N VAL A 158 -3.39 20.07 -1.58
CA VAL A 158 -2.97 20.89 -0.43
C VAL A 158 -4.15 21.13 0.54
N VAL A 159 -5.36 21.32 0.02
CA VAL A 159 -6.60 21.47 0.79
C VAL A 159 -7.08 20.13 1.39
N PHE A 160 -7.01 19.02 0.65
CA PHE A 160 -7.39 17.67 1.09
C PHE A 160 -6.28 16.90 1.84
N ALA A 161 -5.02 17.36 1.72
CA ALA A 161 -3.98 16.99 2.67
C ALA A 161 -4.19 17.67 4.01
N GLN A 162 -4.95 18.76 4.10
CA GLN A 162 -5.19 19.47 5.35
C GLN A 162 -5.81 18.56 6.43
N PRO A 163 -6.83 17.71 6.17
CA PRO A 163 -7.26 16.66 7.08
C PRO A 163 -6.18 15.66 7.49
N ARG A 164 -5.26 15.27 6.59
CA ARG A 164 -4.13 14.36 6.86
C ARG A 164 -3.03 15.04 7.68
N LEU A 165 -2.76 16.31 7.43
CA LEU A 165 -1.85 17.18 8.21
C LEU A 165 -2.41 17.45 9.62
N ARG A 166 -3.75 17.47 9.74
CA ARG A 166 -4.49 17.55 11.01
C ARG A 166 -4.58 16.22 11.76
N ARG A 167 -4.18 15.07 11.19
CA ARG A 167 -4.06 13.81 11.96
C ARG A 167 -2.82 13.83 12.85
N ALA A 168 -2.96 13.31 14.06
CA ALA A 168 -1.83 13.11 14.95
C ALA A 168 -0.93 12.01 14.38
N THR A 169 0.33 12.32 14.08
CA THR A 169 1.31 11.31 13.63
C THR A 169 1.73 10.43 14.80
N THR A 170 2.26 9.24 14.55
CA THR A 170 2.82 8.37 15.60
C THR A 170 3.92 9.08 16.39
N ARG A 171 4.75 9.91 15.74
CA ARG A 171 5.71 10.80 16.42
C ARG A 171 5.03 11.81 17.34
N GLU A 172 3.93 12.41 16.91
CA GLU A 172 3.15 13.32 17.76
C GLU A 172 2.52 12.60 18.97
N ARG A 173 2.05 11.36 18.82
CA ARG A 173 1.59 10.53 19.95
C ARG A 173 2.73 10.22 20.92
N LYS A 174 3.91 9.86 20.42
CA LYS A 174 5.11 9.63 21.24
C LYS A 174 5.58 10.91 21.94
N ILE A 175 5.55 12.05 21.25
CA ILE A 175 5.85 13.36 21.85
C ILE A 175 4.87 13.65 22.98
N PHE A 176 3.56 13.42 22.78
CA PHE A 176 2.54 13.62 23.81
C PHE A 176 2.85 12.82 25.09
N VAL A 177 3.10 11.52 24.97
CA VAL A 177 3.42 10.65 26.13
C VAL A 177 4.71 11.10 26.83
N LEU A 178 5.78 11.39 26.06
CA LEU A 178 7.03 11.86 26.63
C LEU A 178 6.89 13.24 27.29
N ALA A 179 6.02 14.10 26.76
CA ALA A 179 5.76 15.42 27.28
C ALA A 179 4.93 15.37 28.58
N GLU A 180 3.90 14.54 28.66
CA GLU A 180 3.16 14.27 29.91
C GLU A 180 4.06 13.67 31.00
N ARG A 181 4.94 12.75 30.59
CA ARG A 181 5.93 12.16 31.49
C ARG A 181 6.93 13.19 32.01
N LEU A 182 7.47 14.06 31.16
CA LEU A 182 8.37 15.13 31.59
C LEU A 182 7.65 16.16 32.49
N ALA A 183 6.40 16.48 32.17
CA ALA A 183 5.55 17.39 32.95
C ALA A 183 5.22 16.87 34.35
N SER A 184 5.17 15.56 34.55
CA SER A 184 4.93 14.91 35.83
C SER A 184 6.21 14.61 36.61
N GLU A 185 7.28 14.16 35.94
CA GLU A 185 8.56 13.79 36.57
C GLU A 185 9.41 15.00 37.01
N ALA A 186 9.26 16.17 36.37
CA ALA A 186 10.08 17.36 36.65
C ALA A 186 9.30 18.70 36.58
N PRO A 187 8.20 18.86 37.34
CA PRO A 187 7.20 19.93 37.15
C PRO A 187 7.70 21.38 37.33
N GLY A 188 8.87 21.58 37.93
CA GLY A 188 9.47 22.91 38.19
C GLY A 188 10.50 23.36 37.14
N THR A 189 10.74 22.59 36.08
CA THR A 189 11.73 22.93 35.04
C THR A 189 11.08 23.73 33.90
N VAL A 190 11.88 24.58 33.23
CA VAL A 190 11.42 25.34 32.05
C VAL A 190 11.00 24.38 30.93
N GLU A 191 11.70 23.25 30.80
CA GLU A 191 11.41 22.17 29.87
C GLU A 191 10.07 21.50 30.17
N ALA A 192 9.72 21.30 31.45
CA ALA A 192 8.43 20.72 31.84
C ALA A 192 7.25 21.67 31.58
N LEU A 193 7.43 22.98 31.77
CA LEU A 193 6.42 23.97 31.38
C LEU A 193 6.15 23.90 29.86
N ARG A 194 7.21 23.89 29.06
CA ARG A 194 7.10 23.75 27.59
C ARG A 194 6.49 22.40 27.18
N ALA A 195 6.82 21.32 27.89
CA ALA A 195 6.25 20.00 27.66
C ALA A 195 4.75 19.96 27.98
N ARG A 196 4.29 20.63 29.05
CA ARG A 196 2.86 20.76 29.37
C ARG A 196 2.08 21.45 28.25
N ASP A 197 2.61 22.54 27.73
CA ASP A 197 1.96 23.28 26.64
C ASP A 197 1.91 22.47 25.34
N GLU A 198 2.98 21.74 25.03
CA GLU A 198 3.01 20.83 23.88
C GLU A 198 2.01 19.66 24.08
N ALA A 199 1.95 19.07 25.27
CA ALA A 199 1.00 18.00 25.59
C ALA A 199 -0.45 18.47 25.46
N ARG A 200 -0.79 19.66 25.99
CA ARG A 200 -2.12 20.28 25.83
C ARG A 200 -2.49 20.49 24.36
N THR A 201 -1.54 20.96 23.55
CA THR A 201 -1.77 21.20 22.12
C THR A 201 -2.04 19.88 21.39
N LEU A 202 -1.28 18.83 21.71
CA LEU A 202 -1.41 17.51 21.09
C LEU A 202 -2.62 16.72 21.58
N ALA A 203 -3.06 16.90 22.83
CA ALA A 203 -4.18 16.20 23.44
C ALA A 203 -5.45 16.32 22.58
N SER A 204 -5.87 17.56 22.26
CA SER A 204 -7.07 17.79 21.45
C SER A 204 -6.98 17.19 20.04
N LYS A 205 -5.77 17.13 19.47
CA LYS A 205 -5.52 16.57 18.14
C LYS A 205 -5.58 15.05 18.14
N ILE A 206 -4.99 14.41 19.16
CA ILE A 206 -5.00 12.95 19.36
C ILE A 206 -6.43 12.50 19.65
N GLU A 207 -7.15 13.22 20.49
CA GLU A 207 -8.52 12.88 20.88
C GLU A 207 -9.49 12.86 19.69
N ARG A 208 -9.47 13.92 18.86
CA ARG A 208 -10.25 13.96 17.62
C ARG A 208 -9.85 12.87 16.62
N ALA A 209 -8.63 12.35 16.68
CA ALA A 209 -8.19 11.25 15.83
C ALA A 209 -8.71 9.92 16.34
N ARG A 210 -8.62 9.65 17.66
CA ARG A 210 -9.18 8.47 18.32
C ARG A 210 -10.68 8.35 18.10
N ARG A 211 -11.44 9.42 18.36
CA ARG A 211 -12.89 9.49 18.11
C ARG A 211 -13.26 9.08 16.68
N ARG A 212 -12.60 9.67 15.68
CA ARG A 212 -12.87 9.39 14.25
C ARG A 212 -12.56 7.94 13.87
N ASP A 213 -11.48 7.39 14.39
CA ASP A 213 -11.10 6.01 14.10
C ASP A 213 -12.11 5.03 14.73
N HIS A 214 -12.56 5.31 15.94
CA HIS A 214 -13.59 4.52 16.63
C HIS A 214 -14.92 4.51 15.88
N LEU A 215 -15.40 5.70 15.44
CA LEU A 215 -16.60 5.81 14.59
C LEU A 215 -16.47 5.03 13.28
N ARG A 216 -15.27 5.05 12.66
CA ARG A 216 -15.01 4.30 11.43
C ARG A 216 -15.11 2.79 11.66
N ARG A 217 -14.58 2.27 12.77
CA ARG A 217 -14.64 0.84 13.11
C ARG A 217 -16.08 0.36 13.30
N ILE A 218 -16.93 1.17 13.92
CA ILE A 218 -18.36 0.87 14.08
C ILE A 218 -19.04 0.73 12.71
N ARG A 219 -18.84 1.70 11.81
CA ARG A 219 -19.44 1.67 10.46
C ARG A 219 -18.97 0.46 9.66
N VAL A 220 -17.69 0.10 9.74
CA VAL A 220 -17.17 -1.10 9.06
C VAL A 220 -17.84 -2.37 9.60
N ALA A 221 -18.05 -2.47 10.92
CA ALA A 221 -18.76 -3.60 11.51
C ALA A 221 -20.23 -3.67 11.04
N GLN A 222 -20.92 -2.53 10.96
CA GLN A 222 -22.29 -2.44 10.42
C GLN A 222 -22.35 -2.84 8.94
N GLU A 223 -21.43 -2.33 8.11
CA GLU A 223 -21.33 -2.68 6.68
C GLU A 223 -21.09 -4.18 6.46
N GLN A 224 -20.44 -4.85 7.41
CA GLN A 224 -20.19 -6.30 7.39
C GLN A 224 -21.32 -7.13 8.02
N GLY A 225 -22.39 -6.49 8.51
CA GLY A 225 -23.50 -7.17 9.20
C GLY A 225 -23.12 -7.71 10.59
N GLN A 226 -21.99 -7.30 11.16
CA GLN A 226 -21.53 -7.68 12.50
C GLN A 226 -22.14 -6.75 13.55
N TRP A 227 -23.47 -6.82 13.70
CA TRP A 227 -24.24 -5.87 14.50
C TRP A 227 -23.87 -5.91 15.99
N GLU A 228 -23.59 -7.09 16.53
CA GLU A 228 -23.17 -7.27 17.94
C GLU A 228 -21.81 -6.60 18.21
N THR A 229 -20.87 -6.72 17.26
CA THR A 229 -19.57 -6.02 17.32
C THR A 229 -19.75 -4.50 17.23
N ALA A 230 -20.65 -4.04 16.35
CA ALA A 230 -20.97 -2.61 16.21
C ALA A 230 -21.55 -2.03 17.51
N VAL A 231 -22.46 -2.75 18.19
CA VAL A 231 -23.01 -2.38 19.50
C VAL A 231 -21.90 -2.26 20.54
N ALA A 232 -21.05 -3.29 20.67
CA ALA A 232 -19.95 -3.28 21.65
C ALA A 232 -18.98 -2.10 21.41
N LEU A 233 -18.65 -1.82 20.15
CA LEU A 233 -17.81 -0.68 19.79
C LEU A 233 -18.49 0.66 20.09
N ALA A 234 -19.78 0.81 19.80
CA ALA A 234 -20.54 2.02 20.08
C ALA A 234 -20.68 2.28 21.59
N GLN A 235 -20.94 1.26 22.40
CA GLN A 235 -20.95 1.34 23.86
C GLN A 235 -19.57 1.72 24.43
N GLY A 236 -18.50 1.13 23.89
CA GLY A 236 -17.13 1.54 24.22
C GLY A 236 -16.87 3.00 23.84
N GLY A 237 -17.44 3.46 22.72
CA GLY A 237 -17.41 4.86 22.29
C GLY A 237 -18.11 5.79 23.29
N LEU A 238 -19.32 5.46 23.73
CA LEU A 238 -20.05 6.23 24.75
C LEU A 238 -19.38 6.21 26.12
N THR A 239 -18.63 5.16 26.46
CA THR A 239 -17.83 5.12 27.69
C THR A 239 -16.69 6.15 27.64
N LEU A 240 -16.07 6.33 26.48
CA LEU A 240 -14.99 7.28 26.26
C LEU A 240 -15.50 8.71 25.98
N TRP A 241 -16.66 8.83 25.33
CA TRP A 241 -17.30 10.07 24.90
C TRP A 241 -18.80 10.06 25.26
N PRO A 242 -19.17 10.32 26.53
CA PRO A 242 -20.54 10.14 27.02
C PRO A 242 -21.61 11.05 26.43
N SER A 243 -21.23 12.12 25.73
CA SER A 243 -22.15 13.13 25.20
C SER A 243 -22.04 13.30 23.69
N ASP A 244 -21.75 12.19 22.99
CA ASP A 244 -21.47 12.20 21.56
C ASP A 244 -22.60 11.55 20.76
N ASP A 245 -23.41 12.42 20.13
CA ASP A 245 -24.59 12.06 19.35
C ASP A 245 -24.31 11.03 18.23
N ASP A 246 -23.08 11.01 17.68
CA ASP A 246 -22.73 10.05 16.63
C ASP A 246 -22.69 8.61 17.17
N PHE A 247 -22.16 8.40 18.39
CA PHE A 247 -22.13 7.06 18.99
C PHE A 247 -23.52 6.59 19.41
N GLU A 248 -24.35 7.48 19.98
CA GLU A 248 -25.74 7.15 20.33
C GLU A 248 -26.58 6.76 19.12
N ARG A 249 -26.41 7.48 18.00
CA ARG A 249 -27.11 7.17 16.75
C ARG A 249 -26.72 5.80 16.22
N LEU A 250 -25.42 5.50 16.14
CA LEU A 250 -24.92 4.22 15.62
C LEU A 250 -25.29 3.04 16.53
N LEU A 251 -25.35 3.26 17.84
CA LEU A 251 -25.84 2.27 18.80
C LEU A 251 -27.31 1.92 18.54
N ARG A 252 -28.19 2.93 18.49
CA ARG A 252 -29.62 2.75 18.21
C ARG A 252 -29.89 2.01 16.91
N GLU A 253 -29.14 2.36 15.85
CA GLU A 253 -29.24 1.70 14.55
C GLU A 253 -28.86 0.21 14.65
N SER A 254 -27.77 -0.11 15.36
CA SER A 254 -27.28 -1.48 15.49
C SER A 254 -28.20 -2.34 16.36
N ASP A 255 -28.70 -1.82 17.48
CA ASP A 255 -29.67 -2.50 18.36
C ASP A 255 -30.99 -2.78 17.63
N HIS A 256 -31.48 -1.81 16.84
CA HIS A 256 -32.68 -2.00 16.03
C HIS A 256 -32.54 -3.18 15.06
N ARG A 257 -31.38 -3.32 14.41
CA ARG A 257 -31.09 -4.44 13.49
C ARG A 257 -31.02 -5.79 14.20
N ILE A 258 -30.41 -5.86 15.38
CA ILE A 258 -30.40 -7.08 16.20
C ILE A 258 -31.83 -7.47 16.58
N GLY A 259 -32.65 -6.51 17.05
CA GLY A 259 -34.03 -6.76 17.45
C GLY A 259 -34.93 -7.26 16.30
N LEU A 260 -34.66 -6.88 15.06
CA LEU A 260 -35.35 -7.45 13.89
C LEU A 260 -34.95 -8.91 13.67
N ARG A 261 -33.64 -9.21 13.72
CA ARG A 261 -33.12 -10.57 13.54
C ARG A 261 -33.60 -11.54 14.63
N THR A 262 -33.60 -11.12 15.89
CA THR A 262 -34.07 -11.95 17.01
C THR A 262 -35.55 -12.26 16.89
N ARG A 263 -36.39 -11.29 16.51
CA ARG A 263 -37.83 -11.52 16.28
C ARG A 263 -38.08 -12.50 15.14
N SER A 264 -37.35 -12.37 14.03
CA SER A 264 -37.41 -13.33 12.92
C SER A 264 -37.00 -14.74 13.37
N TRP A 265 -35.93 -14.86 14.14
CA TRP A 265 -35.46 -16.15 14.67
C TRP A 265 -36.45 -16.78 15.66
N GLN A 266 -37.00 -16.00 16.59
CA GLN A 266 -38.02 -16.47 17.54
C GLN A 266 -39.25 -16.99 16.82
N ARG A 267 -39.76 -16.27 15.81
CA ARG A 267 -40.86 -16.76 14.98
C ARG A 267 -40.51 -18.07 14.27
N SER A 268 -39.28 -18.24 13.80
CA SER A 268 -38.86 -19.51 13.17
C SER A 268 -38.79 -20.70 14.14
N LEU A 269 -38.70 -20.44 15.45
CA LEU A 269 -38.67 -21.47 16.49
C LEU A 269 -40.03 -21.73 17.15
N GLU A 270 -40.92 -20.74 17.16
CA GLU A 270 -42.27 -20.84 17.76
C GLU A 270 -43.28 -21.57 16.87
N VAL A 271 -42.95 -21.84 15.61
CA VAL A 271 -43.79 -22.62 14.70
C VAL A 271 -43.68 -24.11 15.06
N ASP A 272 -44.69 -24.64 15.75
CA ASP A 272 -45.04 -26.06 15.69
C ASP A 272 -45.57 -26.31 14.25
N PRO A 273 -44.84 -27.03 13.37
CA PRO A 273 -45.04 -26.98 11.91
C PRO A 273 -46.39 -27.52 11.42
N VAL A 274 -47.26 -28.00 12.31
CA VAL A 274 -48.56 -28.58 11.97
C VAL A 274 -49.71 -28.03 12.83
N ALA A 275 -49.44 -27.40 13.98
CA ALA A 275 -50.51 -27.06 14.93
C ALA A 275 -51.13 -25.66 14.72
N ASP A 276 -50.37 -24.68 14.22
CA ASP A 276 -50.82 -23.28 14.15
C ASP A 276 -51.15 -22.79 12.73
N ALA A 277 -50.63 -23.45 11.70
CA ALA A 277 -51.15 -23.31 10.36
C ALA A 277 -52.38 -24.23 10.29
N ASN A 278 -53.60 -23.69 10.29
CA ASN A 278 -54.85 -24.42 10.01
C ASN A 278 -54.83 -25.03 8.59
N LEU A 279 -53.89 -25.92 8.30
CA LEU A 279 -53.73 -26.60 7.03
C LEU A 279 -54.76 -27.72 6.98
N SER A 280 -55.51 -27.78 5.88
CA SER A 280 -56.33 -28.95 5.58
C SER A 280 -55.44 -30.19 5.44
N ALA A 281 -56.02 -31.38 5.65
CA ALA A 281 -55.30 -32.64 5.45
C ALA A 281 -54.71 -32.77 4.03
N GLU A 282 -55.36 -32.16 3.05
CA GLU A 282 -54.88 -32.07 1.66
C GLU A 282 -53.63 -31.19 1.53
N GLN A 283 -53.62 -30.03 2.18
CA GLN A 283 -52.49 -29.07 2.16
C GLN A 283 -51.26 -29.60 2.88
N ALA A 284 -51.45 -30.26 4.03
CA ALA A 284 -50.37 -30.98 4.71
C ALA A 284 -49.81 -32.11 3.84
N GLY A 285 -50.67 -32.77 3.07
CA GLY A 285 -50.29 -33.79 2.08
C GLY A 285 -49.39 -33.23 0.97
N ILE A 286 -49.74 -32.07 0.40
CA ILE A 286 -48.95 -31.41 -0.66
C ILE A 286 -47.57 -30.99 -0.15
N ALA A 287 -47.49 -30.37 1.04
CA ALA A 287 -46.22 -29.97 1.65
C ALA A 287 -45.33 -31.20 1.96
N ALA A 288 -45.91 -32.27 2.49
CA ALA A 288 -45.20 -33.52 2.76
C ALA A 288 -44.71 -34.19 1.47
N GLU A 289 -45.51 -34.15 0.39
CA GLU A 289 -45.12 -34.72 -0.91
C GLU A 289 -44.00 -33.90 -1.57
N ALA A 290 -44.06 -32.56 -1.51
CA ALA A 290 -42.97 -31.71 -1.99
C ALA A 290 -41.63 -32.03 -1.29
N LEU A 291 -41.66 -32.24 0.03
CA LEU A 291 -40.48 -32.63 0.80
C LEU A 291 -39.97 -34.03 0.38
N ARG A 292 -40.87 -35.01 0.20
CA ARG A 292 -40.51 -36.35 -0.29
C ARG A 292 -39.90 -36.32 -1.68
N LEU A 293 -40.45 -35.50 -2.58
CA LEU A 293 -39.95 -35.32 -3.95
C LEU A 293 -38.56 -34.70 -3.95
N SER A 294 -38.31 -33.72 -3.07
CA SER A 294 -36.99 -33.12 -2.87
C SER A 294 -35.97 -34.16 -2.38
N LEU A 295 -36.32 -34.95 -1.35
CA LEU A 295 -35.45 -36.01 -0.80
C LEU A 295 -35.16 -37.14 -1.81
N ARG A 296 -36.06 -37.37 -2.77
CA ARG A 296 -35.89 -38.37 -3.85
C ARG A 296 -35.12 -37.84 -5.06
N GLY A 297 -34.57 -36.63 -5.00
CA GLY A 297 -33.82 -36.03 -6.11
C GLY A 297 -34.72 -35.66 -7.29
N ARG A 298 -35.98 -35.29 -7.05
CA ARG A 298 -36.93 -34.82 -8.06
C ARG A 298 -37.27 -33.33 -7.85
N PRO A 299 -36.29 -32.42 -7.95
CA PRO A 299 -36.45 -31.00 -7.60
C PRO A 299 -37.49 -30.27 -8.46
N ALA A 300 -37.68 -30.67 -9.72
CA ALA A 300 -38.69 -30.05 -10.61
C ALA A 300 -40.13 -30.31 -10.13
N GLN A 301 -40.43 -31.56 -9.76
CA GLN A 301 -41.74 -31.96 -9.23
C GLN A 301 -41.98 -31.37 -7.83
N ALA A 302 -40.93 -31.32 -7.00
CA ALA A 302 -41.01 -30.67 -5.69
C ALA A 302 -41.32 -29.18 -5.81
N ARG A 303 -40.65 -28.47 -6.73
CA ARG A 303 -40.89 -27.06 -7.03
C ARG A 303 -42.34 -26.83 -7.47
N GLU A 304 -42.88 -27.65 -8.38
CA GLU A 304 -44.27 -27.52 -8.86
C GLU A 304 -45.27 -27.64 -7.71
N ALA A 305 -45.13 -28.66 -6.86
CA ALA A 305 -45.98 -28.85 -5.69
C ALA A 305 -45.91 -27.67 -4.69
N LEU A 306 -44.72 -27.08 -4.48
CA LEU A 306 -44.55 -25.90 -3.62
C LEU A 306 -45.18 -24.64 -4.21
N VAL A 307 -45.06 -24.44 -5.53
CA VAL A 307 -45.69 -23.30 -6.21
C VAL A 307 -47.22 -23.44 -6.21
N GLU A 308 -47.73 -24.65 -6.39
CA GLU A 308 -49.17 -24.96 -6.29
C GLU A 308 -49.69 -24.68 -4.87
N LEU A 309 -48.99 -25.17 -3.84
CA LEU A 309 -49.31 -24.89 -2.43
C LEU A 309 -49.39 -23.37 -2.15
N ALA A 310 -48.41 -22.62 -2.64
CA ALA A 310 -48.35 -21.18 -2.45
C ALA A 310 -49.49 -20.44 -3.17
N ARG A 311 -49.85 -20.88 -4.39
CA ARG A 311 -50.93 -20.32 -5.20
C ARG A 311 -52.29 -20.55 -4.54
N ASP A 312 -52.50 -21.72 -3.97
CA ASP A 312 -53.78 -22.10 -3.38
C ASP A 312 -53.97 -21.46 -1.99
N MET A 313 -52.91 -20.91 -1.39
CA MET A 313 -52.93 -20.24 -0.08
C MET A 313 -52.15 -18.91 -0.03
N PRO A 314 -52.48 -17.89 -0.84
CA PRO A 314 -51.64 -16.69 -1.00
C PRO A 314 -51.52 -15.80 0.25
N ALA A 315 -52.37 -16.01 1.25
CA ALA A 315 -52.40 -15.27 2.52
C ALA A 315 -51.85 -16.07 3.71
N ALA A 316 -51.49 -17.35 3.54
CA ALA A 316 -50.96 -18.17 4.62
C ALA A 316 -49.44 -17.99 4.77
N PRO A 317 -48.89 -17.98 6.00
CA PRO A 317 -47.43 -17.90 6.23
C PRO A 317 -46.64 -18.98 5.47
N VAL A 318 -47.20 -20.18 5.34
CA VAL A 318 -46.59 -21.31 4.61
C VAL A 318 -46.39 -21.03 3.11
N SER A 319 -47.14 -20.09 2.53
CA SER A 319 -47.01 -19.74 1.11
C SER A 319 -45.69 -19.05 0.82
N ASP A 320 -45.24 -18.15 1.70
CA ASP A 320 -43.96 -17.48 1.54
C ASP A 320 -42.81 -18.48 1.69
N ASP A 321 -42.90 -19.39 2.66
CA ASP A 321 -41.91 -20.46 2.87
C ASP A 321 -41.87 -21.45 1.70
N ALA A 322 -43.03 -21.79 1.14
CA ALA A 322 -43.12 -22.64 -0.05
C ALA A 322 -42.47 -21.97 -1.28
N LEU A 323 -42.67 -20.65 -1.45
CA LEU A 323 -42.02 -19.89 -2.52
C LEU A 323 -40.50 -19.74 -2.30
N LEU A 324 -40.05 -19.57 -1.05
CA LEU A 324 -38.63 -19.59 -0.70
C LEU A 324 -37.98 -20.94 -1.04
N LEU A 325 -38.62 -22.05 -0.66
CA LEU A 325 -38.15 -23.40 -0.97
C LEU A 325 -38.19 -23.69 -2.49
N ALA A 326 -39.21 -23.21 -3.19
CA ALA A 326 -39.27 -23.31 -4.66
C ALA A 326 -38.09 -22.57 -5.32
N ALA A 327 -37.71 -21.39 -4.83
CA ALA A 327 -36.52 -20.69 -5.32
C ALA A 327 -35.24 -21.50 -5.08
N ILE A 328 -35.09 -22.14 -3.91
CA ILE A 328 -33.96 -23.02 -3.61
C ILE A 328 -33.91 -24.22 -4.56
N MET A 329 -35.06 -24.82 -4.88
CA MET A 329 -35.13 -25.92 -5.85
C MET A 329 -34.75 -25.45 -7.26
N GLU A 330 -35.27 -24.30 -7.72
CA GLU A 330 -34.90 -23.68 -9.02
C GLU A 330 -33.38 -23.47 -9.12
N GLN A 331 -32.76 -22.97 -8.05
CA GLN A 331 -31.31 -22.78 -8.01
C GLN A 331 -30.53 -24.09 -8.04
N SER A 332 -31.01 -25.14 -7.36
CA SER A 332 -30.38 -26.47 -7.39
C SER A 332 -30.44 -27.12 -8.78
N MET A 333 -31.40 -26.73 -9.61
CA MET A 333 -31.57 -27.18 -11.00
C MET A 333 -30.77 -26.33 -12.01
N GLY A 334 -30.05 -25.31 -11.55
CA GLY A 334 -29.34 -24.35 -12.41
C GLY A 334 -30.21 -23.24 -12.97
N GLU A 335 -31.50 -23.16 -12.60
CA GLU A 335 -32.45 -22.13 -13.04
C GLU A 335 -32.31 -20.83 -12.24
N SER A 336 -31.09 -20.29 -12.18
CA SER A 336 -30.71 -19.17 -11.28
C SER A 336 -31.54 -17.90 -11.55
N ALA A 337 -31.88 -17.64 -12.83
CA ALA A 337 -32.71 -16.50 -13.20
C ALA A 337 -34.14 -16.59 -12.63
N SER A 338 -34.76 -17.78 -12.64
CA SER A 338 -36.10 -17.99 -12.08
C SER A 338 -36.08 -17.88 -10.56
N ALA A 339 -35.09 -18.53 -9.93
CA ALA A 339 -34.91 -18.49 -8.48
C ALA A 339 -34.80 -17.03 -7.98
N ARG A 340 -34.02 -16.21 -8.70
CA ARG A 340 -33.82 -14.81 -8.36
C ARG A 340 -35.06 -13.95 -8.60
N ALA A 341 -35.78 -14.16 -9.71
CA ALA A 341 -37.04 -13.45 -9.95
C ALA A 341 -38.03 -13.72 -8.81
N ARG A 342 -38.10 -14.96 -8.34
CA ARG A 342 -38.95 -15.37 -7.20
C ARG A 342 -38.51 -14.72 -5.89
N LEU A 343 -37.22 -14.76 -5.55
CA LEU A 343 -36.69 -14.12 -4.34
C LEU A 343 -36.88 -12.60 -4.36
N THR A 344 -36.71 -11.96 -5.52
CA THR A 344 -36.93 -10.51 -5.67
C THR A 344 -38.41 -10.17 -5.44
N ALA A 345 -39.32 -10.94 -6.03
CA ALA A 345 -40.76 -10.76 -5.84
C ALA A 345 -41.16 -10.91 -4.36
N LEU A 346 -40.58 -11.88 -3.64
CA LEU A 346 -40.80 -12.06 -2.20
C LEU A 346 -40.19 -10.92 -1.36
N SER A 347 -38.99 -10.45 -1.69
CA SER A 347 -38.33 -9.36 -0.97
C SER A 347 -39.04 -8.01 -1.08
N SER A 348 -39.84 -7.83 -2.14
CA SER A 348 -40.60 -6.60 -2.38
C SER A 348 -41.90 -6.49 -1.59
N GLN A 349 -42.29 -7.55 -0.87
CA GLN A 349 -43.53 -7.60 -0.09
C GLN A 349 -43.26 -7.16 1.36
N ASP A 350 -44.21 -6.46 2.00
CA ASP A 350 -44.13 -6.11 3.44
C ASP A 350 -44.53 -7.32 4.29
N ARG A 351 -43.73 -8.38 4.22
CA ARG A 351 -43.95 -9.68 4.89
C ARG A 351 -42.67 -10.13 5.59
N ASP A 352 -42.83 -10.97 6.60
CA ASP A 352 -41.72 -11.46 7.43
C ASP A 352 -40.63 -12.19 6.62
N SER A 353 -41.04 -12.89 5.55
CA SER A 353 -40.14 -13.64 4.67
C SER A 353 -39.37 -12.74 3.69
N ALA A 354 -39.68 -11.44 3.61
CA ALA A 354 -39.04 -10.51 2.70
C ALA A 354 -37.55 -10.31 3.02
N TRP A 355 -37.18 -10.25 4.30
CA TRP A 355 -35.77 -10.15 4.70
C TRP A 355 -35.02 -11.45 4.44
N ILE A 356 -35.65 -12.62 4.62
CA ILE A 356 -35.03 -13.91 4.29
C ILE A 356 -34.84 -14.03 2.77
N ALA A 357 -35.82 -13.61 1.98
CA ALA A 357 -35.73 -13.57 0.53
C ALA A 357 -34.65 -12.60 0.04
N GLU A 358 -34.56 -11.41 0.65
CA GLU A 358 -33.51 -10.43 0.40
C GLU A 358 -32.13 -10.99 0.78
N SER A 359 -32.00 -11.60 1.96
CA SER A 359 -30.76 -12.21 2.43
C SER A 359 -30.34 -13.38 1.54
N LEU A 360 -31.28 -14.27 1.15
CA LEU A 360 -31.00 -15.40 0.27
C LEU A 360 -30.64 -14.94 -1.14
N GLY A 361 -31.39 -13.99 -1.70
CA GLY A 361 -31.12 -13.39 -3.01
C GLY A 361 -29.76 -12.66 -3.07
N ASN A 362 -29.29 -12.15 -1.94
CA ASN A 362 -27.96 -11.54 -1.79
C ASN A 362 -26.87 -12.53 -1.37
N SER A 363 -27.22 -13.77 -1.04
CA SER A 363 -26.29 -14.81 -0.62
C SER A 363 -25.95 -15.78 -1.76
N PHE A 364 -24.82 -16.46 -1.63
CA PHE A 364 -24.48 -17.58 -2.50
C PHE A 364 -25.44 -18.76 -2.24
N PRO A 365 -25.97 -19.45 -3.27
CA PRO A 365 -25.65 -19.40 -4.70
C PRO A 365 -26.56 -18.51 -5.59
N PHE A 366 -27.51 -17.76 -5.05
CA PHE A 366 -28.52 -17.00 -5.81
C PHE A 366 -28.00 -15.68 -6.40
N ALA A 367 -26.88 -15.18 -5.87
CA ALA A 367 -26.24 -13.93 -6.24
C ALA A 367 -25.14 -14.07 -7.33
N LEU A 368 -25.12 -15.14 -8.12
CA LEU A 368 -24.04 -15.40 -9.10
C LEU A 368 -23.93 -14.31 -10.18
N ASP A 369 -25.05 -13.92 -10.79
CA ASP A 369 -25.10 -12.77 -11.70
C ASP A 369 -24.95 -11.46 -10.94
N HIS A 370 -25.31 -11.42 -9.66
CA HIS A 370 -25.13 -10.24 -8.81
C HIS A 370 -23.64 -9.92 -8.60
N GLU A 371 -22.70 -10.86 -8.69
CA GLU A 371 -21.27 -10.53 -8.66
C GLU A 371 -20.85 -9.77 -9.93
N VAL A 372 -21.30 -10.22 -11.11
CA VAL A 372 -21.00 -9.57 -12.40
C VAL A 372 -21.78 -8.26 -12.51
N GLU A 373 -23.05 -8.24 -12.13
CA GLU A 373 -23.91 -7.06 -12.08
C GLU A 373 -23.45 -6.07 -11.01
N ALA A 374 -22.97 -6.50 -9.83
CA ALA A 374 -22.38 -5.60 -8.85
C ALA A 374 -21.05 -5.06 -9.35
N ALA A 375 -20.23 -5.86 -10.03
CA ALA A 375 -19.01 -5.36 -10.67
C ALA A 375 -19.34 -4.35 -11.78
N MET A 376 -20.38 -4.59 -12.58
CA MET A 376 -20.88 -3.69 -13.61
C MET A 376 -21.54 -2.44 -13.01
N ALA A 377 -22.35 -2.56 -11.97
CA ALA A 377 -23.05 -1.48 -11.30
C ALA A 377 -22.05 -0.59 -10.57
N ARG A 378 -21.09 -1.19 -9.87
CA ARG A 378 -19.95 -0.49 -9.26
C ARG A 378 -19.12 0.20 -10.32
N ARG A 379 -18.87 -0.43 -11.48
CA ARG A 379 -18.19 0.24 -12.60
C ARG A 379 -19.04 1.38 -13.16
N ARG A 380 -20.35 1.21 -13.37
CA ARG A 380 -21.26 2.28 -13.84
C ARG A 380 -21.34 3.43 -12.85
N GLU A 381 -21.35 3.14 -11.56
CA GLU A 381 -21.30 4.13 -10.49
C GLU A 381 -19.96 4.84 -10.50
N LEU A 382 -18.84 4.13 -10.61
CA LEU A 382 -17.51 4.71 -10.77
C LEU A 382 -17.38 5.50 -12.07
N SER A 383 -18.01 5.07 -13.16
CA SER A 383 -18.05 5.77 -14.45
C SER A 383 -18.92 7.02 -14.39
N ARG A 384 -20.10 6.95 -13.76
CA ARG A 384 -20.95 8.12 -13.52
C ARG A 384 -20.25 9.09 -12.60
N ARG A 385 -19.68 8.63 -11.50
CA ARG A 385 -18.83 9.46 -10.62
C ARG A 385 -17.64 10.01 -11.41
N PHE A 386 -17.00 9.23 -12.26
CA PHE A 386 -15.88 9.70 -13.09
C PHE A 386 -16.30 10.77 -14.11
N VAL A 387 -17.47 10.63 -14.74
CA VAL A 387 -17.97 11.61 -15.72
C VAL A 387 -18.48 12.87 -15.02
N TRP A 388 -19.32 12.72 -13.98
CA TRP A 388 -19.96 13.82 -13.26
C TRP A 388 -19.06 14.52 -12.23
N GLN A 389 -18.11 13.78 -11.66
CA GLN A 389 -17.27 14.22 -10.54
C GLN A 389 -15.79 14.11 -10.88
N GLY A 390 -15.40 13.26 -11.83
CA GLY A 390 -14.00 12.87 -12.04
C GLY A 390 -13.66 11.69 -11.14
N ALA A 391 -12.41 11.23 -11.16
CA ALA A 391 -11.91 10.28 -10.13
C ALA A 391 -11.80 10.95 -8.73
N ARG A 392 -12.77 11.78 -8.36
CA ARG A 392 -12.68 12.87 -7.39
C ARG A 392 -13.93 12.94 -6.51
N SER A 393 -13.77 13.48 -5.30
CA SER A 393 -14.81 13.52 -4.26
C SER A 393 -15.75 14.73 -4.40
N VAL A 394 -16.95 14.68 -3.78
CA VAL A 394 -17.99 15.73 -3.83
C VAL A 394 -17.44 17.13 -3.46
N ASP A 395 -16.45 17.19 -2.57
CA ASP A 395 -15.79 18.42 -2.15
C ASP A 395 -14.97 19.10 -3.27
N GLU A 396 -14.52 18.33 -4.28
CA GLU A 396 -13.77 18.85 -5.44
C GLU A 396 -14.68 19.46 -6.51
N ASN A 397 -15.93 19.00 -6.60
CA ASN A 397 -16.95 19.64 -7.45
C ASN A 397 -17.44 20.96 -6.84
N LEU A 398 -17.58 21.02 -5.51
CA LEU A 398 -17.90 22.26 -4.79
C LEU A 398 -16.77 23.30 -4.91
N TYR A 399 -15.52 22.84 -5.02
CA TYR A 399 -14.33 23.66 -5.22
C TYR A 399 -14.25 24.28 -6.63
N LEU A 400 -14.54 23.51 -7.68
CA LEU A 400 -14.66 24.06 -9.04
C LEU A 400 -15.81 25.07 -9.13
N ALA A 401 -16.94 24.76 -8.47
CA ALA A 401 -18.10 25.64 -8.37
C ALA A 401 -17.79 27.00 -7.71
N SER A 402 -16.90 27.01 -6.72
CA SER A 402 -16.53 28.22 -5.96
C SER A 402 -15.37 28.98 -6.59
N SER A 403 -14.43 28.31 -7.27
CA SER A 403 -13.26 28.95 -7.88
C SER A 403 -13.58 29.83 -9.11
N SER A 404 -14.53 29.43 -9.96
CA SER A 404 -14.94 30.27 -11.11
C SER A 404 -15.95 31.36 -10.72
N ALA A 405 -16.67 31.19 -9.60
CA ALA A 405 -17.48 32.23 -8.99
C ALA A 405 -16.62 33.41 -8.48
N ILE A 406 -15.40 33.12 -8.04
CA ILE A 406 -14.45 34.12 -7.59
C ILE A 406 -13.76 34.85 -8.76
N SER A 407 -13.58 34.20 -9.92
CA SER A 407 -12.88 34.79 -11.07
C SER A 407 -13.75 35.56 -12.06
N GLN A 408 -15.08 35.40 -12.06
CA GLN A 408 -15.96 36.00 -13.10
C GLN A 408 -17.06 36.95 -12.57
N GLY A 409 -17.15 37.19 -11.27
CA GLY A 409 -18.18 38.08 -10.70
C GLY A 409 -19.63 37.60 -10.96
N LEU A 410 -20.61 38.51 -10.88
CA LEU A 410 -22.07 38.19 -10.88
C LEU A 410 -22.61 37.38 -12.09
N ALA A 411 -21.83 37.17 -13.16
CA ALA A 411 -22.18 36.29 -14.29
C ALA A 411 -21.79 34.81 -14.10
N ALA A 412 -21.12 34.47 -12.98
CA ALA A 412 -20.55 33.17 -12.66
C ALA A 412 -21.46 31.93 -12.80
N PRO A 413 -22.77 31.95 -12.49
CA PRO A 413 -23.58 30.73 -12.53
C PRO A 413 -23.72 30.12 -13.93
N ALA A 414 -23.77 30.97 -14.97
CA ALA A 414 -23.94 30.52 -16.36
C ALA A 414 -22.63 29.93 -16.93
N ALA A 415 -21.49 30.54 -16.62
CA ALA A 415 -20.18 30.05 -17.04
C ALA A 415 -19.78 28.77 -16.29
N LEU A 416 -20.19 28.63 -15.02
CA LEU A 416 -20.04 27.41 -14.23
C LEU A 416 -20.69 26.19 -14.89
N GLY A 417 -21.92 26.36 -15.36
CA GLY A 417 -22.64 25.31 -16.09
C GLY A 417 -21.90 24.89 -17.37
N ALA A 418 -21.36 25.85 -18.12
CA ALA A 418 -20.65 25.58 -19.37
C ALA A 418 -19.31 24.84 -19.16
N PHE A 419 -18.52 25.21 -18.14
CA PHE A 419 -17.26 24.53 -17.83
C PHE A 419 -17.48 23.10 -17.31
N PHE A 420 -18.45 22.90 -16.41
CA PHE A 420 -18.81 21.54 -15.95
C PHE A 420 -19.30 20.66 -17.11
N PHE A 421 -20.04 21.24 -18.05
CA PHE A 421 -20.52 20.50 -19.22
C PHE A 421 -19.38 20.10 -20.17
N ILE A 422 -18.46 21.02 -20.48
CA ILE A 422 -17.31 20.76 -21.36
C ILE A 422 -16.35 19.75 -20.71
N ASP A 423 -16.04 19.87 -19.43
CA ASP A 423 -15.16 18.94 -18.71
C ASP A 423 -15.81 17.55 -18.55
N SER A 424 -17.11 17.48 -18.25
CA SER A 424 -17.85 16.21 -18.26
C SER A 424 -17.87 15.57 -19.65
N ALA A 425 -17.95 16.36 -20.72
CA ALA A 425 -17.87 15.87 -22.09
C ALA A 425 -16.47 15.30 -22.40
N PHE A 426 -15.38 16.02 -22.05
CA PHE A 426 -14.02 15.50 -22.21
C PHE A 426 -13.76 14.24 -21.37
N ARG A 427 -14.32 14.14 -20.16
CA ARG A 427 -14.23 12.94 -19.31
C ARG A 427 -15.07 11.79 -19.87
N GLY A 428 -16.22 12.08 -20.45
CA GLY A 428 -17.02 11.11 -21.21
C GLY A 428 -16.24 10.55 -22.40
N VAL A 429 -15.54 11.41 -23.14
CA VAL A 429 -14.65 11.02 -24.24
C VAL A 429 -13.45 10.22 -23.72
N ALA A 430 -12.79 10.64 -22.65
CA ALA A 430 -11.66 9.92 -22.05
C ALA A 430 -12.07 8.54 -21.49
N LEU A 431 -13.26 8.43 -20.90
CA LEU A 431 -13.83 7.15 -20.47
C LEU A 431 -14.10 6.23 -21.66
N ALA A 432 -14.56 6.77 -22.79
CA ALA A 432 -14.80 6.01 -24.02
C ALA A 432 -13.51 5.58 -24.74
N VAL A 433 -12.43 6.34 -24.63
CA VAL A 433 -11.18 6.12 -25.39
C VAL A 433 -10.10 5.38 -24.58
N HIS A 434 -9.92 5.68 -23.29
CA HIS A 434 -8.79 5.18 -22.49
C HIS A 434 -9.17 4.31 -21.29
N ASN A 435 -10.48 4.09 -21.06
CA ASN A 435 -11.06 3.27 -19.99
C ASN A 435 -10.25 3.23 -18.67
N PRO A 436 -10.01 4.38 -18.00
CA PRO A 436 -9.11 4.50 -16.86
C PRO A 436 -9.58 3.79 -15.58
N LEU A 437 -10.78 3.20 -15.57
CA LEU A 437 -11.42 2.63 -14.37
C LEU A 437 -11.15 1.13 -14.16
N GLY A 438 -10.35 0.50 -15.02
CA GLY A 438 -10.04 -0.93 -14.97
C GLY A 438 -11.27 -1.82 -15.25
N ALA A 439 -11.06 -2.96 -15.91
CA ALA A 439 -12.11 -3.97 -16.09
C ALA A 439 -11.86 -5.24 -15.26
N GLU A 440 -10.85 -5.25 -14.41
CA GLU A 440 -10.38 -6.39 -13.59
C GLU A 440 -11.50 -7.01 -12.77
N ALA A 441 -12.26 -6.19 -12.01
CA ALA A 441 -13.34 -6.70 -11.16
C ALA A 441 -14.44 -7.44 -11.96
N ILE A 442 -14.68 -7.04 -13.22
CA ILE A 442 -15.65 -7.71 -14.10
C ILE A 442 -15.05 -8.99 -14.67
N VAL A 443 -13.79 -8.96 -15.13
CA VAL A 443 -13.09 -10.15 -15.62
C VAL A 443 -12.98 -11.21 -14.53
N ASP A 444 -12.67 -10.81 -13.29
CA ASP A 444 -12.59 -11.71 -12.14
C ASP A 444 -13.95 -12.29 -11.76
N ALA A 445 -15.02 -11.48 -11.83
CA ALA A 445 -16.38 -11.96 -11.60
C ALA A 445 -16.79 -12.98 -12.67
N LEU A 446 -16.50 -12.70 -13.95
CA LEU A 446 -16.76 -13.62 -15.07
C LEU A 446 -15.94 -14.92 -14.94
N ALA A 447 -14.67 -14.84 -14.55
CA ALA A 447 -13.83 -16.03 -14.34
C ALA A 447 -14.25 -16.86 -13.12
N ARG A 448 -14.81 -16.23 -12.07
CA ARG A 448 -15.45 -16.96 -10.95
C ARG A 448 -16.76 -17.61 -11.40
N LEU A 449 -17.56 -16.92 -12.19
CA LEU A 449 -18.80 -17.43 -12.74
C LEU A 449 -18.54 -18.66 -13.64
N GLU A 450 -17.56 -18.56 -14.55
CA GLU A 450 -17.16 -19.64 -15.45
C GLU A 450 -16.68 -20.87 -14.69
N ARG A 451 -15.82 -20.72 -13.68
CA ARG A 451 -15.38 -21.84 -12.83
C ARG A 451 -16.52 -22.54 -12.10
N ARG A 452 -17.62 -21.84 -11.83
CA ARG A 452 -18.76 -22.36 -11.07
C ARG A 452 -19.84 -22.97 -11.95
N GLN A 453 -20.11 -22.39 -13.12
CA GLN A 453 -21.13 -22.86 -14.07
C GLN A 453 -20.54 -23.74 -15.20
N GLY A 454 -19.22 -23.83 -15.29
CA GLY A 454 -18.49 -24.55 -16.33
C GLY A 454 -18.34 -23.72 -17.61
N THR A 455 -19.46 -23.31 -18.21
CA THR A 455 -19.47 -22.56 -19.48
C THR A 455 -20.26 -21.28 -19.38
N LEU A 456 -19.64 -20.15 -19.75
CA LEU A 456 -20.32 -18.86 -19.89
C LEU A 456 -21.24 -18.87 -21.11
N SER A 457 -22.32 -18.09 -21.04
CA SER A 457 -23.13 -17.79 -22.21
C SER A 457 -22.30 -17.05 -23.27
N PRO A 458 -22.63 -17.16 -24.57
CA PRO A 458 -21.89 -16.45 -25.63
C PRO A 458 -21.81 -14.94 -25.40
N GLU A 459 -22.85 -14.34 -24.80
CA GLU A 459 -22.91 -12.92 -24.46
C GLU A 459 -21.92 -12.54 -23.36
N LEU A 460 -21.86 -13.32 -22.28
CA LEU A 460 -20.92 -13.10 -21.18
C LEU A 460 -19.47 -13.36 -21.59
N ARG A 461 -19.25 -14.33 -22.50
CA ARG A 461 -17.92 -14.60 -23.07
C ARG A 461 -17.47 -13.48 -24.01
N ALA A 462 -18.37 -12.93 -24.83
CA ALA A 462 -18.08 -11.74 -25.62
C ALA A 462 -17.78 -10.52 -24.73
N MET A 463 -18.51 -10.38 -23.61
CA MET A 463 -18.21 -9.36 -22.61
C MET A 463 -16.83 -9.56 -21.98
N GLN A 464 -16.46 -10.78 -21.63
CA GLN A 464 -15.14 -11.14 -21.09
C GLN A 464 -14.02 -10.75 -22.06
N ARG A 465 -14.16 -11.11 -23.35
CA ARG A 465 -13.25 -10.70 -24.42
C ARG A 465 -13.06 -9.18 -24.45
N ASP A 466 -14.17 -8.44 -24.50
CA ASP A 466 -14.11 -6.98 -24.60
C ASP A 466 -13.46 -6.36 -23.36
N ARG A 467 -13.69 -6.93 -22.18
CA ARG A 467 -13.04 -6.48 -20.94
C ARG A 467 -11.56 -6.83 -20.86
N LEU A 468 -11.14 -7.98 -21.38
CA LEU A 468 -9.72 -8.33 -21.51
C LEU A 468 -9.00 -7.42 -22.50
N ARG A 469 -9.65 -7.07 -23.62
CA ARG A 469 -9.14 -6.08 -24.58
C ARG A 469 -9.01 -4.71 -23.92
N ASP A 470 -10.02 -4.28 -23.17
CA ASP A 470 -10.00 -3.02 -22.43
C ASP A 470 -8.85 -2.94 -21.41
N LEU A 471 -8.34 -4.08 -20.92
CA LEU A 471 -7.20 -4.18 -20.00
C LEU A 471 -5.83 -4.25 -20.70
N GLY A 472 -5.80 -4.29 -22.04
CA GLY A 472 -4.57 -4.56 -22.79
C GLY A 472 -4.10 -6.02 -22.71
N ALA A 473 -4.90 -6.93 -22.16
CA ALA A 473 -4.63 -8.37 -22.13
C ALA A 473 -5.05 -9.02 -23.45
N LEU A 474 -4.46 -8.54 -24.55
CA LEU A 474 -4.89 -8.82 -25.91
C LEU A 474 -4.80 -10.31 -26.29
N ASP A 475 -3.80 -11.02 -25.78
CA ASP A 475 -3.58 -12.46 -26.03
C ASP A 475 -4.76 -13.28 -25.47
N ARG A 476 -5.17 -12.97 -24.23
CA ARG A 476 -6.31 -13.60 -23.57
C ARG A 476 -7.62 -13.19 -24.24
N ALA A 477 -7.74 -11.94 -24.67
CA ALA A 477 -8.90 -11.48 -25.43
C ALA A 477 -9.03 -12.23 -26.76
N LEU A 478 -7.92 -12.47 -27.46
CA LEU A 478 -7.91 -13.25 -28.70
C LEU A 478 -8.33 -14.70 -28.46
N ALA A 479 -7.78 -15.36 -27.43
CA ALA A 479 -8.16 -16.72 -27.07
C ALA A 479 -9.68 -16.84 -26.78
N VAL A 480 -10.21 -15.95 -25.93
CA VAL A 480 -11.65 -15.92 -25.62
C VAL A 480 -12.49 -15.60 -26.86
N HIS A 481 -11.96 -14.81 -27.79
CA HIS A 481 -12.65 -14.51 -29.04
C HIS A 481 -12.77 -15.74 -29.95
N GLU A 482 -11.70 -16.53 -30.06
CA GLU A 482 -11.63 -17.75 -30.88
C GLU A 482 -12.54 -18.85 -30.32
N GLU A 483 -12.84 -18.83 -29.02
CA GLU A 483 -13.78 -19.73 -28.34
C GLU A 483 -15.27 -19.35 -28.52
N LEU A 484 -15.58 -18.22 -29.16
CA LEU A 484 -16.97 -17.85 -29.42
C LEU A 484 -17.58 -18.77 -30.49
N PRO A 485 -18.89 -19.07 -30.44
CA PRO A 485 -19.55 -19.91 -31.45
C PRO A 485 -19.41 -19.39 -32.89
N GLN A 486 -19.25 -18.07 -33.06
CA GLN A 486 -19.03 -17.41 -34.35
C GLN A 486 -18.00 -16.29 -34.19
N PRO A 487 -16.68 -16.58 -34.29
CA PRO A 487 -15.64 -15.57 -34.16
C PRO A 487 -15.60 -14.67 -35.41
N ASP A 488 -15.36 -13.37 -35.21
CA ASP A 488 -15.24 -12.40 -36.30
C ASP A 488 -13.77 -12.33 -36.77
N PRO A 489 -13.45 -12.77 -37.99
CA PRO A 489 -12.08 -12.75 -38.51
C PRO A 489 -11.53 -11.33 -38.68
N GLY A 490 -12.39 -10.31 -38.79
CA GLY A 490 -11.98 -8.91 -38.79
C GLY A 490 -11.44 -8.46 -37.44
N LEU A 491 -12.17 -8.76 -36.36
CA LEU A 491 -11.76 -8.44 -34.99
C LEU A 491 -10.50 -9.21 -34.56
N ALA A 492 -10.40 -10.51 -34.89
CA ALA A 492 -9.20 -11.30 -34.61
C ALA A 492 -7.93 -10.68 -35.23
N ARG A 493 -8.01 -10.24 -36.49
CA ARG A 493 -6.92 -9.52 -37.17
C ARG A 493 -6.56 -8.21 -36.47
N ARG A 494 -7.55 -7.44 -36.00
CA ARG A 494 -7.31 -6.19 -35.27
C ARG A 494 -6.60 -6.44 -33.93
N LEU A 495 -7.03 -7.45 -33.17
CA LEU A 495 -6.38 -7.82 -31.90
C LEU A 495 -4.93 -8.25 -32.13
N ARG A 496 -4.65 -9.10 -33.14
CA ARG A 496 -3.29 -9.49 -33.51
C ARG A 496 -2.43 -8.30 -33.93
N SER A 497 -2.96 -7.36 -34.71
CA SER A 497 -2.24 -6.14 -35.08
C SER A 497 -1.94 -5.24 -33.87
N GLN A 498 -2.84 -5.15 -32.89
CA GLN A 498 -2.60 -4.41 -31.66
C GLN A 498 -1.52 -5.07 -30.80
N MET A 499 -1.53 -6.41 -30.65
CA MET A 499 -0.48 -7.18 -29.99
C MET A 499 0.89 -6.95 -30.63
N ALA A 500 0.94 -7.01 -31.97
CA ALA A 500 2.17 -6.81 -32.73
C ALA A 500 2.77 -5.41 -32.49
N ARG A 501 1.92 -4.36 -32.45
CA ARG A 501 2.36 -2.99 -32.16
C ARG A 501 2.87 -2.86 -30.73
N GLN A 502 2.16 -3.42 -29.75
CA GLN A 502 2.59 -3.38 -28.35
C GLN A 502 3.95 -4.06 -28.16
N MET A 503 4.16 -5.24 -28.77
CA MET A 503 5.43 -5.95 -28.65
C MET A 503 6.57 -5.26 -29.42
N LEU A 504 6.27 -4.59 -30.53
CA LEU A 504 7.24 -3.74 -31.23
C LEU A 504 7.70 -2.55 -30.37
N GLU A 505 6.79 -1.88 -29.67
CA GLU A 505 7.13 -0.79 -28.75
C GLU A 505 8.03 -1.28 -27.60
N VAL A 506 7.75 -2.46 -27.04
CA VAL A 506 8.62 -3.06 -26.02
C VAL A 506 10.00 -3.36 -26.61
N ALA A 507 10.08 -3.96 -27.81
CA ALA A 507 11.35 -4.24 -28.47
C ALA A 507 12.17 -2.96 -28.75
N ARG A 508 11.51 -1.84 -29.06
CA ARG A 508 12.16 -0.54 -29.24
C ARG A 508 12.77 0.02 -27.96
N GLY A 509 12.13 -0.23 -26.83
CA GLY A 509 12.60 0.23 -25.51
C GLY A 509 13.72 -0.63 -24.91
N GLU A 510 14.07 -1.76 -25.52
CA GLU A 510 15.11 -2.66 -25.02
C GLU A 510 16.52 -2.11 -25.28
N SER A 511 17.34 -2.10 -24.23
CA SER A 511 18.70 -1.53 -24.21
C SER A 511 19.77 -2.53 -24.65
N ASN A 512 19.53 -3.82 -24.44
CA ASN A 512 20.43 -4.87 -24.89
C ASN A 512 20.16 -5.19 -26.38
N SER A 513 21.15 -4.92 -27.25
CA SER A 513 21.03 -5.10 -28.70
C SER A 513 20.72 -6.53 -29.13
N GLU A 514 21.24 -7.55 -28.42
CA GLU A 514 20.95 -8.95 -28.72
C GLU A 514 19.51 -9.31 -28.35
N THR A 515 19.06 -8.90 -27.16
CA THR A 515 17.68 -9.09 -26.71
C THR A 515 16.70 -8.35 -27.62
N GLN A 516 16.98 -7.10 -27.95
CA GLN A 516 16.21 -6.29 -28.89
C GLN A 516 16.08 -7.00 -30.24
N ARG A 517 17.17 -7.52 -30.81
CA ARG A 517 17.13 -8.25 -32.08
C ARG A 517 16.29 -9.52 -32.00
N ARG A 518 16.39 -10.30 -30.92
CA ARG A 518 15.55 -11.50 -30.71
C ARG A 518 14.07 -11.12 -30.60
N MET A 519 13.74 -10.04 -29.90
CA MET A 519 12.36 -9.56 -29.77
C MET A 519 11.80 -9.05 -31.12
N LEU A 520 12.59 -8.28 -31.87
CA LEU A 520 12.19 -7.81 -33.21
C LEU A 520 12.00 -8.99 -34.18
N ALA A 521 12.86 -10.01 -34.13
CA ALA A 521 12.71 -11.24 -34.92
C ALA A 521 11.41 -11.97 -34.55
N HIS A 522 11.14 -12.11 -33.25
CA HIS A 522 9.90 -12.72 -32.77
C HIS A 522 8.65 -11.96 -33.23
N VAL A 523 8.68 -10.62 -33.26
CA VAL A 523 7.58 -9.80 -33.79
C VAL A 523 7.37 -10.05 -35.28
N ALA A 524 8.46 -10.10 -36.06
CA ALA A 524 8.41 -10.33 -37.50
C ALA A 524 7.86 -11.72 -37.86
N GLU A 525 8.27 -12.76 -37.13
CA GLU A 525 7.85 -14.15 -37.35
C GLU A 525 6.42 -14.40 -36.87
N THR A 526 6.11 -14.03 -35.62
CA THR A 526 4.83 -14.39 -34.97
C THR A 526 3.65 -13.58 -35.50
N TYR A 527 3.87 -12.32 -35.89
CA TYR A 527 2.83 -11.42 -36.41
C TYR A 527 3.01 -11.09 -37.88
N SER A 528 3.44 -12.08 -38.66
CA SER A 528 3.58 -11.95 -40.11
C SER A 528 2.31 -11.38 -40.76
N GLY A 529 2.48 -10.41 -41.65
CA GLY A 529 1.37 -9.70 -42.30
C GLY A 529 0.82 -8.48 -41.55
N THR A 530 1.36 -8.12 -40.38
CA THR A 530 1.05 -6.84 -39.71
C THR A 530 2.02 -5.72 -40.11
N ASP A 531 1.63 -4.46 -39.94
CA ASP A 531 2.51 -3.30 -40.14
C ASP A 531 3.72 -3.33 -39.19
N ALA A 532 3.48 -3.74 -37.94
CA ALA A 532 4.52 -3.84 -36.92
C ALA A 532 5.58 -4.89 -37.26
N ALA A 533 5.20 -6.01 -37.89
CA ALA A 533 6.16 -6.99 -38.39
C ALA A 533 7.05 -6.43 -39.52
N ARG A 534 6.48 -5.64 -40.43
CA ARG A 534 7.26 -4.96 -41.49
C ARG A 534 8.24 -3.94 -40.91
N GLU A 535 7.79 -3.20 -39.90
CA GLU A 535 8.61 -2.21 -39.18
C GLU A 535 9.71 -2.90 -38.37
N ALA A 536 9.43 -4.03 -37.71
CA ALA A 536 10.43 -4.83 -37.00
C ALA A 536 11.54 -5.32 -37.94
N LEU A 537 11.19 -5.85 -39.13
CA LEU A 537 12.15 -6.25 -40.15
C LEU A 537 13.03 -5.08 -40.63
N THR A 538 12.45 -3.87 -40.69
CA THR A 538 13.19 -2.66 -41.06
C THR A 538 14.19 -2.29 -39.96
N LEU A 539 13.76 -2.27 -38.70
CA LEU A 539 14.62 -1.97 -37.55
C LEU A 539 15.75 -2.98 -37.37
N MET A 540 15.51 -4.26 -37.66
CA MET A 540 16.55 -5.29 -37.65
C MET A 540 17.64 -5.08 -38.72
N ARG A 541 17.31 -4.41 -39.83
CA ARG A 541 18.27 -4.09 -40.89
C ARG A 541 19.09 -2.83 -40.58
N THR A 542 18.59 -1.96 -39.70
CA THR A 542 19.18 -0.64 -39.41
C THR A 542 19.78 -0.51 -38.00
N SER A 543 19.69 -1.54 -37.15
CA SER A 543 20.24 -1.49 -35.77
C SER A 543 21.74 -1.81 -35.73
N PRO A 544 22.53 -1.18 -34.82
CA PRO A 544 23.99 -1.28 -34.81
C PRO A 544 24.47 -2.70 -34.49
N PHE A 545 25.56 -3.06 -35.16
CA PHE A 545 26.21 -4.37 -35.14
C PHE A 545 26.74 -4.75 -33.75
N PRO A 546 26.88 -6.05 -33.44
CA PRO A 546 27.48 -6.50 -32.18
C PRO A 546 28.95 -6.04 -32.08
N GLY A 547 29.28 -5.19 -31.09
CA GLY A 547 30.63 -4.67 -30.89
C GLY A 547 30.74 -3.66 -29.74
N ALA A 548 31.97 -3.30 -29.36
CA ALA A 548 32.26 -2.26 -28.38
C ALA A 548 32.12 -0.88 -29.01
N HIS A 549 31.35 0.01 -28.37
CA HIS A 549 31.08 1.34 -28.91
C HIS A 549 31.95 2.41 -28.23
N LEU A 550 32.64 3.20 -29.04
CA LEU A 550 33.50 4.29 -28.58
C LEU A 550 33.03 5.62 -29.18
N THR A 551 32.82 6.63 -28.34
CA THR A 551 32.46 7.97 -28.79
C THR A 551 33.63 8.65 -29.51
N ALA A 552 33.35 9.64 -30.36
CA ALA A 552 34.40 10.40 -31.05
C ALA A 552 35.38 11.10 -30.09
N GLU A 553 34.94 11.47 -28.89
CA GLU A 553 35.82 12.03 -27.85
C GLU A 553 36.71 10.97 -27.22
N GLN A 554 36.19 9.77 -26.95
CA GLN A 554 36.97 8.66 -26.41
C GLN A 554 38.02 8.19 -27.42
N VAL A 555 37.63 8.07 -28.70
CA VAL A 555 38.57 7.71 -29.77
C VAL A 555 39.70 8.74 -29.85
N ARG A 556 39.41 10.04 -29.68
CA ARG A 556 40.41 11.11 -29.65
C ARG A 556 41.32 11.06 -28.43
N ALA A 557 40.74 10.88 -27.25
CA ALA A 557 41.47 10.84 -25.98
C ALA A 557 42.43 9.63 -25.92
N GLU A 558 42.00 8.49 -26.47
CA GLU A 558 42.70 7.21 -26.39
C GLU A 558 43.28 6.75 -27.73
N ILE A 559 43.50 7.69 -28.67
CA ILE A 559 43.91 7.35 -30.04
C ILE A 559 45.26 6.61 -30.08
N GLU A 560 46.18 6.95 -29.18
CA GLU A 560 47.49 6.28 -29.09
C GLU A 560 47.35 4.84 -28.56
N THR A 561 46.47 4.62 -27.58
CA THR A 561 46.12 3.30 -27.06
C THR A 561 45.49 2.43 -28.16
N LEU A 562 44.57 3.01 -28.94
CA LEU A 562 43.93 2.34 -30.07
C LEU A 562 44.93 2.05 -31.21
N ARG A 563 45.84 2.98 -31.53
CA ARG A 563 46.92 2.77 -32.52
C ARG A 563 47.84 1.62 -32.16
N GLN A 564 48.25 1.53 -30.89
CA GLN A 564 49.05 0.41 -30.39
C GLN A 564 48.31 -0.93 -30.46
N ALA A 565 46.97 -0.90 -30.47
CA ALA A 565 46.10 -2.06 -30.63
C ALA A 565 45.77 -2.41 -32.09
N GLY A 566 46.32 -1.68 -33.07
CA GLY A 566 46.10 -1.95 -34.49
C GLY A 566 45.00 -1.13 -35.15
N TRP A 567 44.70 0.08 -34.64
CA TRP A 567 43.76 1.02 -35.25
C TRP A 567 44.11 1.35 -36.71
N PRO A 568 43.21 1.04 -37.67
CA PRO A 568 43.47 1.15 -39.11
C PRO A 568 43.06 2.51 -39.70
N LEU A 569 42.36 3.37 -38.96
CA LEU A 569 41.86 4.63 -39.53
C LEU A 569 42.95 5.69 -39.57
N ALA A 570 42.99 6.44 -40.67
CA ALA A 570 43.95 7.51 -40.88
C ALA A 570 43.83 8.59 -39.78
N PRO A 571 44.94 9.22 -39.35
CA PRO A 571 44.93 10.28 -38.33
C PRO A 571 43.95 11.42 -38.60
N SER A 572 43.75 11.75 -39.88
CA SER A 572 42.81 12.79 -40.32
C SER A 572 41.36 12.47 -39.98
N LEU A 573 40.97 11.21 -39.76
CA LEU A 573 39.59 10.87 -39.43
C LEU A 573 39.26 11.07 -37.94
N THR A 574 40.27 11.40 -37.13
CA THR A 574 40.21 11.50 -35.66
C THR A 574 40.81 12.79 -35.13
N ASP A 575 41.08 13.79 -35.97
CA ASP A 575 41.87 14.97 -35.60
C ASP A 575 41.05 16.19 -35.10
N GLY A 576 39.72 16.10 -35.04
CA GLY A 576 38.87 17.20 -34.60
C GLY A 576 38.58 18.27 -35.66
N ARG A 577 39.02 18.10 -36.92
CA ARG A 577 38.87 19.11 -37.97
C ARG A 577 37.63 18.88 -38.82
N THR A 578 36.67 19.79 -38.70
CA THR A 578 35.47 19.83 -39.54
C THR A 578 35.81 20.13 -41.01
N GLY A 579 36.01 19.09 -41.82
CA GLY A 579 36.22 19.24 -43.28
C GLY A 579 37.02 18.13 -43.99
N ASN A 580 37.60 17.18 -43.25
CA ASN A 580 38.46 16.11 -43.80
C ASN A 580 37.81 14.72 -43.78
N GLY A 581 36.49 14.64 -43.61
CA GLY A 581 35.77 13.38 -43.50
C GLY A 581 35.83 12.74 -42.11
N GLU A 582 35.98 13.53 -41.06
CA GLU A 582 35.98 13.10 -39.65
C GLU A 582 34.86 12.11 -39.31
N ILE A 583 35.17 11.21 -38.38
CA ILE A 583 34.17 10.33 -37.74
C ILE A 583 33.08 11.21 -37.13
N ASP A 584 31.83 10.81 -37.33
CA ASP A 584 30.70 11.56 -36.82
C ASP A 584 30.65 11.64 -35.28
N GLY A 585 29.75 12.49 -34.76
CA GLY A 585 29.53 12.58 -33.31
C GLY A 585 28.93 11.32 -32.66
N VAL A 586 28.52 10.32 -33.46
CA VAL A 586 28.03 9.03 -32.97
C VAL A 586 29.21 8.15 -32.58
N GLY A 587 30.37 8.27 -33.25
CA GLY A 587 31.59 7.57 -32.90
C GLY A 587 31.84 6.33 -33.75
N VAL A 588 32.43 5.30 -33.16
CA VAL A 588 32.77 4.04 -33.84
C VAL A 588 32.25 2.83 -33.08
N THR A 589 32.00 1.75 -33.81
CA THR A 589 31.72 0.44 -33.23
C THR A 589 32.78 -0.54 -33.70
N VAL A 590 33.41 -1.24 -32.76
CA VAL A 590 34.44 -2.25 -33.03
C VAL A 590 33.84 -3.64 -32.77
N GLU A 591 33.71 -4.44 -33.82
CA GLU A 591 33.21 -5.82 -33.75
C GLU A 591 34.23 -6.77 -33.08
N PRO A 592 33.82 -7.96 -32.60
CA PRO A 592 34.70 -8.94 -31.97
C PRO A 592 35.85 -9.43 -32.87
N ASP A 593 35.68 -9.37 -34.18
CA ASP A 593 36.71 -9.72 -35.17
C ASP A 593 37.68 -8.55 -35.45
N GLY A 594 37.43 -7.38 -34.85
CA GLY A 594 38.22 -6.16 -35.02
C GLY A 594 37.83 -5.31 -36.23
N THR A 595 36.70 -5.60 -36.87
CA THR A 595 36.11 -4.73 -37.89
C THR A 595 35.56 -3.47 -37.23
N ILE A 596 35.95 -2.30 -37.74
CA ILE A 596 35.47 -1.00 -37.28
C ILE A 596 34.40 -0.50 -38.22
N HIS A 597 33.24 -0.18 -37.65
CA HIS A 597 32.12 0.49 -38.30
C HIS A 597 32.12 1.94 -37.86
N TYR A 598 32.14 2.86 -38.81
CA TYR A 598 32.13 4.29 -38.54
C TYR A 598 31.41 5.03 -39.66
N ARG A 599 30.94 6.23 -39.37
CA ARG A 599 30.31 7.10 -40.36
C ARG A 599 31.21 8.30 -40.62
N ARG A 600 31.46 8.58 -41.89
CA ARG A 600 32.29 9.70 -42.34
C ARG A 600 31.50 10.63 -43.24
N ARG A 601 31.90 11.89 -43.34
CA ARG A 601 31.25 12.88 -44.21
C ARG A 601 32.01 13.02 -45.53
N ASN A 602 31.37 12.75 -46.66
CA ASN A 602 31.97 12.94 -47.98
C ASN A 602 31.17 13.97 -48.80
N ALA A 603 31.81 15.10 -49.13
CA ALA A 603 31.35 16.21 -49.97
C ALA A 603 30.01 16.90 -49.65
N GLU A 604 29.03 16.23 -49.02
CA GLU A 604 27.79 16.78 -48.43
C GLU A 604 26.95 15.69 -47.73
N GLU A 605 27.21 14.39 -47.99
CA GLU A 605 26.47 13.26 -47.45
C GLU A 605 27.26 12.46 -46.40
N TRP A 606 26.54 11.76 -45.52
CA TRP A 606 27.12 10.83 -44.54
C TRP A 606 27.19 9.42 -45.14
N GLU A 607 28.39 8.86 -45.18
CA GLU A 607 28.64 7.51 -45.71
C GLU A 607 29.05 6.57 -44.57
N GLU A 608 28.44 5.39 -44.51
CA GLU A 608 28.90 4.30 -43.65
C GLU A 608 30.14 3.65 -44.25
N ALA A 609 31.20 3.55 -43.47
CA ALA A 609 32.46 2.96 -43.88
C ALA A 609 32.86 1.83 -42.92
N ARG A 610 33.65 0.90 -43.44
CA ARG A 610 34.23 -0.22 -42.68
C ARG A 610 35.72 -0.26 -42.87
N ALA A 611 36.44 -0.57 -41.80
CA ALA A 611 37.87 -0.80 -41.84
C ALA A 611 38.24 -2.02 -40.98
N ALA A 612 39.11 -2.88 -41.50
CA ALA A 612 39.64 -4.00 -40.73
C ALA A 612 40.95 -3.57 -40.02
N GLY A 613 41.03 -3.82 -38.71
CA GLY A 613 42.25 -3.62 -37.93
C GLY A 613 43.34 -4.64 -38.25
N GLY A 614 44.61 -4.27 -38.07
CA GLY A 614 45.74 -5.18 -38.32
C GLY A 614 45.82 -6.35 -37.32
N ASP A 615 45.40 -6.12 -36.08
CA ASP A 615 45.31 -7.13 -35.01
C ASP A 615 43.90 -7.07 -34.39
N GLY A 616 42.93 -7.63 -35.12
CA GLY A 616 41.51 -7.40 -34.85
C GLY A 616 41.03 -7.84 -33.46
N ALA A 617 41.55 -8.97 -32.96
CA ALA A 617 41.21 -9.47 -31.62
C ALA A 617 41.73 -8.55 -30.50
N ARG A 618 42.93 -7.99 -30.67
CA ARG A 618 43.53 -7.06 -29.70
C ARG A 618 42.79 -5.72 -29.71
N LEU A 619 42.45 -5.22 -30.89
CA LEU A 619 41.68 -3.99 -31.03
C LEU A 619 40.30 -4.10 -30.36
N ALA A 620 39.57 -5.19 -30.60
CA ALA A 620 38.28 -5.44 -29.98
C ALA A 620 38.37 -5.50 -28.44
N ALA A 621 39.39 -6.17 -27.91
CA ALA A 621 39.61 -6.26 -26.47
C ALA A 621 39.90 -4.90 -25.82
N VAL A 622 40.70 -4.05 -26.47
CA VAL A 622 41.02 -2.70 -25.99
C VAL A 622 39.80 -1.78 -26.07
N ALA A 623 39.04 -1.81 -27.16
CA ALA A 623 37.80 -1.04 -27.29
C ALA A 623 36.79 -1.42 -26.19
N ALA A 624 36.60 -2.72 -25.93
CA ALA A 624 35.73 -3.19 -24.86
C ALA A 624 36.23 -2.82 -23.45
N ALA A 625 37.54 -2.64 -23.25
CA ALA A 625 38.09 -2.16 -21.98
C ALA A 625 37.84 -0.66 -21.77
N LEU A 626 38.05 0.15 -22.81
CA LEU A 626 37.81 1.60 -22.78
C LEU A 626 36.34 1.94 -22.55
N GLU A 627 35.43 1.22 -23.22
CA GLU A 627 33.99 1.39 -23.00
C GLU A 627 33.60 1.08 -21.54
N ARG A 628 34.14 -0.01 -20.96
CA ARG A 628 33.91 -0.37 -19.54
C ARG A 628 34.47 0.69 -18.58
N GLN A 629 35.66 1.21 -18.86
CA GLN A 629 36.29 2.25 -18.04
C GLN A 629 35.45 3.54 -18.05
N SER A 630 34.99 3.98 -19.22
CA SER A 630 34.16 5.18 -19.31
C SER A 630 32.86 5.02 -18.53
N ARG A 631 32.20 3.86 -18.61
CA ARG A 631 31.00 3.57 -17.81
C ARG A 631 31.28 3.64 -16.30
N ALA A 632 32.47 3.21 -15.87
CA ALA A 632 32.88 3.25 -14.47
C ALA A 632 33.19 4.68 -13.98
N VAL A 633 33.84 5.51 -14.81
CA VAL A 633 34.16 6.91 -14.48
C VAL A 633 32.88 7.74 -14.36
N SER A 634 31.95 7.62 -15.32
CA SER A 634 30.64 8.28 -15.22
C SER A 634 29.86 7.87 -13.97
N ALA A 635 29.96 6.60 -13.55
CA ALA A 635 29.33 6.12 -12.32
C ALA A 635 29.99 6.63 -11.02
N LEU A 636 31.28 7.02 -11.07
CA LEU A 636 32.01 7.61 -9.94
C LEU A 636 31.77 9.11 -9.81
N GLU A 637 31.74 9.84 -10.91
CA GLU A 637 31.44 11.29 -10.93
C GLU A 637 30.01 11.60 -10.44
N GLU A 638 29.08 10.66 -10.59
CA GLU A 638 27.74 10.74 -10.00
C GLU A 638 27.71 10.61 -8.46
N ARG A 639 28.76 10.08 -7.81
CA ARG A 639 28.78 9.82 -6.36
C ARG A 639 29.25 10.99 -5.49
N GLU A 640 29.99 11.98 -5.99
CA GLU A 640 30.68 13.00 -5.18
C GLU A 640 29.92 14.31 -4.90
N ARG A 641 28.64 14.46 -5.29
CA ARG A 641 27.86 15.67 -4.96
C ARG A 641 27.26 15.62 -3.54
N PRO A 642 27.15 16.74 -2.80
CA PRO A 642 26.57 16.76 -1.45
C PRO A 642 25.13 16.25 -1.49
N HIS A 643 24.92 15.05 -0.94
CA HIS A 643 23.65 14.34 -1.06
C HIS A 643 22.63 14.89 -0.06
N VAL A 644 21.61 15.57 -0.60
CA VAL A 644 20.27 15.46 -0.02
C VAL A 644 19.92 13.97 -0.06
N PRO A 645 19.56 13.31 1.06
CA PRO A 645 19.35 11.88 1.06
C PRO A 645 18.15 11.57 0.16
N LEU A 646 18.45 11.11 -1.05
CA LEU A 646 17.50 10.85 -2.12
C LEU A 646 17.39 9.35 -2.30
N GLU A 647 16.20 8.82 -2.11
CA GLU A 647 15.82 7.47 -2.46
C GLU A 647 15.16 7.52 -3.83
N VAL A 648 15.71 6.80 -4.81
CA VAL A 648 15.07 6.65 -6.12
C VAL A 648 14.09 5.49 -6.00
N THR A 649 12.81 5.81 -5.84
CA THR A 649 11.76 4.80 -5.85
C THR A 649 11.27 4.63 -7.28
N GLY A 650 11.25 3.41 -7.76
CA GLY A 650 10.80 3.11 -9.10
C GLY A 650 10.20 1.74 -9.23
N SER A 651 9.40 1.55 -10.27
CA SER A 651 8.86 0.26 -10.66
C SER A 651 9.09 0.07 -12.15
N LEU A 652 9.51 -1.12 -12.54
CA LEU A 652 9.33 -1.55 -13.92
C LEU A 652 7.86 -1.90 -14.11
N GLY A 653 7.15 -1.08 -14.88
CA GLY A 653 5.80 -1.36 -15.34
C GLY A 653 5.81 -1.66 -16.84
N ALA A 654 4.66 -2.11 -17.37
CA ALA A 654 4.49 -2.41 -18.80
C ALA A 654 4.75 -1.22 -19.75
N SER A 655 4.89 0.00 -19.20
CA SER A 655 5.20 1.25 -19.91
C SER A 655 6.66 1.75 -19.75
N GLY A 656 7.55 0.97 -19.12
CA GLY A 656 8.98 1.28 -18.99
C GLY A 656 9.50 1.42 -17.55
N ILE A 657 10.75 1.89 -17.41
CA ILE A 657 11.38 2.17 -16.11
C ILE A 657 10.83 3.50 -15.59
N TYR A 658 9.99 3.42 -14.55
CA TYR A 658 9.55 4.59 -13.82
C TYR A 658 10.47 4.79 -12.63
N ALA A 659 11.31 5.82 -12.62
CA ALA A 659 12.18 6.17 -11.50
C ALA A 659 11.86 7.59 -11.03
N VAL A 660 11.62 7.74 -9.73
CA VAL A 660 11.32 9.04 -9.12
C VAL A 660 12.26 9.31 -7.96
N PRO A 661 13.06 10.39 -8.00
CA PRO A 661 13.84 10.81 -6.85
C PRO A 661 12.89 11.29 -5.74
N GLN A 662 13.05 10.75 -4.54
CA GLN A 662 12.30 11.12 -3.35
C GLN A 662 13.27 11.44 -2.22
N LEU A 663 13.01 12.48 -1.46
CA LEU A 663 13.69 12.71 -0.19
C LEU A 663 13.43 11.53 0.75
N GLN A 664 14.50 10.90 1.20
CA GLN A 664 14.46 9.82 2.18
C GLN A 664 13.84 10.35 3.46
N ARG A 665 12.76 9.72 3.91
CA ARG A 665 12.09 10.04 5.17
C ARG A 665 12.73 9.24 6.29
N PHE A 666 12.75 9.79 7.51
CA PHE A 666 13.17 9.02 8.68
C PHE A 666 12.23 7.84 8.89
N ARG A 667 12.75 6.61 8.71
CA ARG A 667 12.01 5.37 8.94
C ARG A 667 11.47 5.33 10.37
N HIS A 668 10.26 4.80 10.51
CA HIS A 668 9.79 4.38 11.81
C HIS A 668 10.33 2.98 12.08
N VAL A 669 10.88 2.79 13.27
CA VAL A 669 11.12 1.45 13.82
C VAL A 669 9.84 1.12 14.56
N ASP A 670 9.03 0.22 14.01
CA ASP A 670 7.67 -0.09 14.48
C ASP A 670 7.65 -0.78 15.87
N GLU A 671 8.81 -1.15 16.42
CA GLU A 671 8.96 -1.84 17.72
C GLU A 671 8.38 -1.06 18.91
N ASP A 672 8.16 0.25 18.75
CA ASP A 672 7.64 1.12 19.81
C ASP A 672 6.12 1.32 19.77
N LEU A 673 5.42 1.03 18.66
CA LEU A 673 3.99 1.37 18.48
C LEU A 673 3.05 0.84 19.57
N PRO A 674 3.15 -0.44 20.00
CA PRO A 674 2.23 -1.03 20.98
C PRO A 674 2.30 -0.37 22.38
N LEU A 675 3.37 0.37 22.67
CA LEU A 675 3.56 1.04 23.96
C LEU A 675 2.83 2.40 24.05
N TYR A 676 2.29 2.90 22.93
CA TYR A 676 1.71 4.24 22.83
C TYR A 676 0.33 4.29 22.12
N GLU A 677 -0.25 3.14 21.75
CA GLU A 677 -1.67 3.01 21.39
C GLU A 677 -2.51 2.88 22.66
#